data_AF-A0AAD6GW82-F1
#
_entry.id   AF-A0AAD6GW82-F1
#
_cell.length_a   1.000
_cell.length_b   1.000
_cell.length_c   1.000
_cell.angle_alpha   90.00
_cell.angle_beta   90.00
_cell.angle_gamma   90.00
#
_symmetry.space_group_name_H-M   'P 1'
#
loop_
_entity.id
_entity.type
_entity.pdbx_description
1 polymer ?
#
loop_
_entity_poly.entity_id
_entity_poly.type
_entity_poly.pdbx_seq_one_letter_code
_entity_poly.pdbx_strand_id
1 'polypeptide(L)'
;MSYMKKDEDADQVMIRLDRTSVFQDARLFNSSPISPRTCRTLLTKIAVLLFTGEQFPTNEATTLFFGISKLFQNKDPSLRQMVYLILKELAGTAEDVIMSTSIIMKDTAVGSDVLYRANAIRALCRIIDGSTVQGIERLIKTAIVDKTPSVSSAALVSSYHLLPIARDVVRRWQSETQEAASSSKQSTGFLGFSSGSQAHAISQSNFMTQYHAIGLLYQMRSHDRMALVKMVQQYGAAGVVKSPAALVLLVRLAAKLAEEDPGLRKPMMQMLDGWLRHKHEMVNFEAAKAICDLRDVTDAEASQAVHVLQLFLSSPRSITKFAAIRILHNFATFKPHVVNVCNPDIESLISNSNRSIATFAITTLLKTGNEASVDRLMKQISGFMADITDEFKITIVEAIRTLCFKFPSKQAGMLVFLSGILRDEGGYEFKRTVVESMFDLIKFVPESKEEALAHLCEFIEDCEFTKLSVRVLHLLGVEGPKTSHPTKYIRYIYNRVVLENAIVRAAAVTALAKFGVGQTDPEVKSSVQVLLTRCLDDTDDEVRDRAALNLRLMGADDAMAGPFIKNDSMYSLSTFEHQLVMYVTSNDKQTFAAAFDVSSVPVVSQEQALAEERTKKLTSATPTLKAPSTGPTKSKANGAAEANTAAATQKYAEQLMQHPDIKEYGALLKSSGPVELSESETEYVVTAVKHIFKENVVVQYDIKNTLPDTVLENVTVIATPEEEDILEDDFIIPAPKLSPNEPGVVYVAFKKLGGEHSVPVTSFTNNLKFTSKEIDPTTGEPEDEGYDDEYQVEDLELSGSDYVIPTFAGSFDHVWEQTGANGEEESETLQLSNMKSIVDATEQLISALSLQPLEGTDVALNNSTHTLKLFGKTVSGGRVASLVKMAFSTKSGITTKITVRAEEEGVAAAVLASVT
;
A
#
# COMPACT_ATOMS: atom_id res chain seq x y z
N MET A 1 47.56 9.59 42.22
CA MET A 1 47.55 11.04 42.54
C MET A 1 47.61 11.79 41.22
N SER A 2 46.69 12.65 40.79
CA SER A 2 45.50 13.26 41.38
C SER A 2 44.38 13.22 40.34
N TYR A 3 43.19 12.73 40.73
CA TYR A 3 41.97 12.96 39.98
C TYR A 3 41.67 14.46 39.98
N MET A 4 41.49 15.04 38.79
CA MET A 4 40.92 16.38 38.65
C MET A 4 39.53 16.38 39.30
N LYS A 5 39.37 17.17 40.37
CA LYS A 5 38.06 17.51 40.93
C LYS A 5 37.22 18.13 39.81
N LYS A 6 36.11 17.46 39.48
CA LYS A 6 34.96 18.10 38.82
C LYS A 6 34.42 19.13 39.81
N ASP A 7 34.39 20.40 39.42
CA ASP A 7 33.63 21.44 40.12
C ASP A 7 32.12 21.15 39.93
N GLU A 8 31.51 20.42 40.86
CA GLU A 8 30.05 20.21 40.92
C GLU A 8 29.29 21.52 41.21
N ASP A 9 29.97 22.55 41.74
CA ASP A 9 29.37 23.87 42.01
C ASP A 9 29.15 24.71 40.76
N ALA A 10 29.86 24.44 39.65
CA ALA A 10 29.64 25.13 38.39
C ALA A 10 28.34 24.66 37.69
N ASP A 11 27.98 23.39 37.87
CA ASP A 11 26.78 22.78 37.26
C ASP A 11 25.48 23.21 37.98
N GLN A 12 25.51 23.52 39.28
CA GLN A 12 24.30 23.97 40.00
C GLN A 12 23.88 25.42 39.70
N VAL A 13 24.81 26.31 39.32
CA VAL A 13 24.48 27.73 39.03
C VAL A 13 23.80 27.91 37.67
N MET A 14 23.94 26.95 36.75
CA MET A 14 23.29 26.99 35.43
C MET A 14 21.81 26.57 35.45
N ILE A 15 21.33 25.92 36.52
CA ILE A 15 20.05 25.20 36.54
C ILE A 15 18.85 26.06 37.00
N ARG A 16 19.07 27.26 37.55
CA ARG A 16 18.00 28.23 37.86
C ARG A 16 18.41 29.64 37.46
N LEU A 17 18.47 29.88 36.16
CA LEU A 17 18.58 31.23 35.62
C LEU A 17 17.20 31.88 35.64
N ASP A 18 17.07 33.02 36.31
CA ASP A 18 15.86 33.83 36.27
C ASP A 18 15.94 34.83 35.11
N ARG A 19 15.01 34.74 34.16
CA ARG A 19 14.85 35.65 33.02
C ARG A 19 15.03 37.11 33.40
N THR A 20 14.39 37.53 34.49
CA THR A 20 14.37 38.94 34.90
C THR A 20 15.75 39.41 35.37
N SER A 21 16.48 38.56 36.10
CA SER A 21 17.86 38.84 36.52
C SER A 21 18.81 38.91 35.33
N VAL A 22 18.69 37.98 34.38
CA VAL A 22 19.57 37.93 33.19
C VAL A 22 19.31 39.11 32.26
N PHE A 23 18.05 39.55 32.14
CA PHE A 23 17.68 40.76 31.40
C PHE A 23 18.24 42.03 32.07
N GLN A 24 18.23 42.12 33.41
CA GLN A 24 18.84 43.25 34.12
C GLN A 24 20.36 43.28 33.95
N ASP A 25 21.02 42.13 34.08
CA ASP A 25 22.46 41.98 33.85
C ASP A 25 22.86 42.39 32.42
N ALA A 26 21.98 42.21 31.43
CA ALA A 26 22.21 42.60 30.03
C ALA A 26 22.43 44.11 29.82
N ARG A 27 22.12 44.97 30.81
CA ARG A 27 22.51 46.38 30.80
C ARG A 27 24.02 46.58 30.73
N LEU A 28 24.80 45.57 31.18
CA LEU A 28 26.26 45.55 31.10
C LEU A 28 26.78 45.67 29.66
N PHE A 29 25.99 45.30 28.65
CA PHE A 29 26.35 45.48 27.24
C PHE A 29 26.49 46.96 26.81
N ASN A 30 25.94 47.90 27.59
CA ASN A 30 26.08 49.33 27.35
C ASN A 30 27.29 49.97 28.07
N SER A 31 28.01 49.22 28.91
CA SER A 31 29.17 49.74 29.64
C SER A 31 30.39 49.94 28.73
N SER A 32 31.19 50.96 29.00
CA SER A 32 32.48 51.20 28.34
C SER A 32 33.56 51.36 29.41
N PRO A 33 34.64 50.55 29.43
CA PRO A 33 35.06 49.55 28.44
C PRO A 33 34.37 48.18 28.56
N ILE A 34 34.14 47.52 27.41
CA ILE A 34 33.49 46.20 27.33
C ILE A 34 34.49 45.09 27.65
N SER A 35 34.18 44.25 28.65
CA SER A 35 34.96 43.03 28.96
C SER A 35 34.42 41.81 28.18
N PRO A 36 35.20 41.21 27.24
CA PRO A 36 34.71 40.11 26.40
C PRO A 36 34.31 38.84 27.16
N ARG A 37 35.05 38.49 28.23
CA ARG A 37 34.78 37.28 29.03
C ARG A 37 33.42 37.36 29.73
N THR A 38 33.16 38.46 30.43
CA THR A 38 31.89 38.69 31.15
C THR A 38 30.71 38.75 30.19
N CYS A 39 30.86 39.43 29.05
CA CYS A 39 29.80 39.50 28.04
C CYS A 39 29.50 38.13 27.44
N ARG A 40 30.52 37.29 27.21
CA ARG A 40 30.32 35.90 26.75
C ARG A 40 29.55 35.07 27.79
N THR A 41 29.92 35.13 29.07
CA THR A 41 29.19 34.42 30.14
C THR A 41 27.72 34.84 30.17
N LEU A 42 27.45 36.13 30.02
CA LEU A 42 26.09 36.65 30.02
C LEU A 42 25.30 36.25 28.77
N LEU A 43 25.92 36.30 27.59
CA LEU A 43 25.32 35.79 26.36
C LEU A 43 25.04 34.28 26.45
N THR A 44 25.90 33.51 27.11
CA THR A 44 25.66 32.08 27.38
C THR A 44 24.44 31.88 28.29
N LYS A 45 24.27 32.69 29.33
CA LYS A 45 23.05 32.65 30.16
C LYS A 45 21.79 32.92 29.32
N ILE A 46 21.82 33.94 28.46
CA ILE A 46 20.72 34.24 27.53
C ILE A 46 20.47 33.06 26.57
N ALA A 47 21.53 32.44 26.05
CA ALA A 47 21.43 31.26 25.17
C ALA A 47 20.72 30.08 25.86
N VAL A 48 21.05 29.83 27.13
CA VAL A 48 20.44 28.76 27.92
C VAL A 48 18.96 29.03 28.12
N LEU A 49 18.57 30.25 28.50
CA LEU A 49 17.16 30.63 28.67
C LEU A 49 16.34 30.39 27.39
N LEU A 50 16.88 30.80 26.23
CA LEU A 50 16.25 30.59 24.92
C LEU A 50 16.15 29.09 24.59
N PHE A 51 17.18 28.29 24.89
CA PHE A 51 17.17 26.85 24.61
C PHE A 51 16.24 26.06 25.54
N THR A 52 16.04 26.51 26.78
CA THR A 52 15.07 25.92 27.71
C THR A 52 13.61 26.28 27.38
N GLY A 53 13.38 27.08 26.33
CA GLY A 53 12.05 27.44 25.83
C GLY A 53 11.45 28.70 26.46
N GLU A 54 12.21 29.48 27.24
CA GLU A 54 11.75 30.78 27.70
C GLU A 54 11.81 31.81 26.56
N GLN A 55 10.72 32.56 26.37
CA GLN A 55 10.64 33.63 25.38
C GLN A 55 10.71 34.99 26.05
N PHE A 56 11.51 35.90 25.48
CA PHE A 56 11.52 37.30 25.89
C PHE A 56 10.34 38.03 25.22
N PRO A 57 9.58 38.85 25.95
CA PRO A 57 8.59 39.76 25.35
C PRO A 57 9.25 40.66 24.29
N THR A 58 8.48 41.05 23.27
CA THR A 58 8.98 41.84 22.12
C THR A 58 9.81 43.06 22.54
N ASN A 59 9.33 43.85 23.52
CA ASN A 59 10.05 45.02 24.04
C ASN A 59 11.41 44.68 24.68
N GLU A 60 11.47 43.59 25.43
CA GLU A 60 12.71 43.12 26.07
C GLU A 60 13.66 42.54 25.02
N ALA A 61 13.13 41.73 24.08
CA ALA A 61 13.89 41.16 22.98
C ALA A 61 14.52 42.25 22.12
N THR A 62 13.79 43.31 21.77
CA THR A 62 14.30 44.48 21.03
C THR A 62 15.41 45.20 21.80
N THR A 63 15.23 45.41 23.11
CA THR A 63 16.25 46.05 23.95
C THR A 63 17.53 45.21 24.05
N LEU A 64 17.39 43.90 24.24
CA LEU A 64 18.50 42.95 24.23
C LEU A 64 19.19 42.94 22.86
N PHE A 65 18.42 42.90 21.79
CA PHE A 65 18.92 42.89 20.42
C PHE A 65 19.81 44.10 20.13
N PHE A 66 19.37 45.31 20.48
CA PHE A 66 20.21 46.50 20.33
C PHE A 66 21.42 46.52 21.27
N GLY A 67 21.27 46.09 22.53
CA GLY A 67 22.39 45.98 23.46
C GLY A 67 23.48 45.04 22.96
N ILE A 68 23.08 43.86 22.47
CA ILE A 68 23.97 42.84 21.92
C ILE A 68 24.63 43.32 20.62
N SER A 69 23.91 44.07 19.76
CA SER A 69 24.46 44.60 18.50
C SER A 69 25.65 45.55 18.72
N LYS A 70 25.72 46.26 19.85
CA LYS A 70 26.87 47.13 20.19
C LYS A 70 28.16 46.34 20.44
N LEU A 71 28.06 45.07 20.82
CA LEU A 71 29.21 44.20 21.08
C LEU A 71 30.02 43.89 19.80
N PHE A 72 29.46 44.14 18.60
CA PHE A 72 30.20 44.02 17.33
C PHE A 72 31.41 44.96 17.22
N GLN A 73 31.45 46.04 17.99
CA GLN A 73 32.60 46.95 18.03
C GLN A 73 33.88 46.27 18.54
N ASN A 74 33.74 45.22 19.35
CA ASN A 74 34.87 44.46 19.86
C ASN A 74 35.42 43.50 18.78
N LYS A 75 36.75 43.37 18.71
CA LYS A 75 37.43 42.51 17.72
C LYS A 75 37.66 41.07 18.19
N ASP A 76 37.22 40.70 19.40
CA ASP A 76 37.35 39.33 19.92
C ASP A 76 36.52 38.31 19.10
N PRO A 77 37.15 37.28 18.50
CA PRO A 77 36.42 36.36 17.63
C PRO A 77 35.36 35.52 18.33
N SER A 78 35.65 35.07 19.55
CA SER A 78 34.72 34.25 20.33
C SER A 78 33.49 35.02 20.78
N LEU A 79 33.65 36.29 21.19
CA LEU A 79 32.53 37.16 21.50
C LEU A 79 31.65 37.40 20.27
N ARG A 80 32.25 37.73 19.10
CA ARG A 80 31.50 37.93 17.86
C ARG A 80 30.70 36.70 17.44
N GLN A 81 31.27 35.50 17.57
CA GLN A 81 30.55 34.26 17.27
C GLN A 81 29.30 34.08 18.15
N MET A 82 29.42 34.39 19.44
CA MET A 82 28.28 34.33 20.37
C MET A 82 27.23 35.40 20.03
N VAL A 83 27.66 36.60 19.66
CA VAL A 83 26.77 37.69 19.21
C VAL A 83 25.96 37.25 17.98
N TYR A 84 26.60 36.65 16.96
CA TYR A 84 25.91 36.14 15.77
C TYR A 84 24.84 35.09 16.11
N LEU A 85 25.12 34.19 17.06
CA LEU A 85 24.19 33.14 17.48
C LEU A 85 22.95 33.73 18.17
N ILE A 86 23.15 34.60 19.16
CA ILE A 86 22.03 35.15 19.94
C ILE A 86 21.18 36.12 19.12
N LEU A 87 21.81 36.95 18.28
CA LEU A 87 21.06 37.84 17.38
C LEU A 87 20.19 37.06 16.39
N LYS A 88 20.67 35.92 15.88
CA LYS A 88 19.91 35.06 14.98
C LYS A 88 18.63 34.53 15.65
N GLU A 89 18.70 34.13 16.92
CA GLU A 89 17.54 33.59 17.65
C GLU A 89 16.57 34.71 18.09
N LEU A 90 17.08 35.88 18.47
CA LEU A 90 16.24 37.03 18.88
C LEU A 90 15.57 37.76 17.70
N ALA A 91 16.10 37.61 16.48
CA ALA A 91 15.58 38.32 15.30
C ALA A 91 14.14 38.00 14.94
N GLY A 92 13.62 36.82 15.33
CA GLY A 92 12.22 36.46 15.10
C GLY A 92 11.22 37.14 16.05
N THR A 93 11.69 37.73 17.16
CA THR A 93 10.86 38.33 18.22
C THR A 93 11.11 39.84 18.39
N ALA A 94 12.27 40.34 17.98
CA ALA A 94 12.63 41.75 18.06
C ALA A 94 12.07 42.58 16.89
N GLU A 95 11.79 43.86 17.15
CA GLU A 95 11.39 44.86 16.15
C GLU A 95 12.60 45.71 15.72
N ASP A 96 12.50 46.43 14.58
CA ASP A 96 13.54 47.33 14.04
C ASP A 96 14.92 46.68 13.79
N VAL A 97 14.91 45.38 13.54
CA VAL A 97 16.07 44.52 13.28
C VAL A 97 16.95 45.03 12.12
N ILE A 98 16.37 45.80 11.19
CA ILE A 98 17.04 46.40 10.01
C ILE A 98 18.27 47.23 10.39
N MET A 99 18.27 47.96 11.51
CA MET A 99 19.43 48.78 11.90
C MET A 99 20.72 47.97 12.13
N SER A 100 20.60 46.70 12.53
CA SER A 100 21.75 45.80 12.73
C SER A 100 22.29 45.19 11.43
N THR A 101 21.50 45.17 10.36
CA THR A 101 21.90 44.57 9.07
C THR A 101 23.11 45.28 8.47
N SER A 102 23.20 46.61 8.58
CA SER A 102 24.34 47.39 8.09
C SER A 102 25.66 47.05 8.81
N ILE A 103 25.60 46.72 10.11
CA ILE A 103 26.77 46.33 10.90
C ILE A 103 27.24 44.93 10.47
N ILE A 104 26.31 43.99 10.30
CA ILE A 104 26.62 42.64 9.85
C ILE A 104 27.13 42.66 8.40
N MET A 105 26.58 43.51 7.52
CA MET A 105 27.03 43.67 6.14
C MET A 105 28.51 44.06 6.03
N LYS A 106 29.04 44.87 6.96
CA LYS A 106 30.48 45.21 7.00
C LYS A 106 31.35 43.97 7.18
N ASP A 107 30.95 43.05 8.06
CA ASP A 107 31.66 41.80 8.30
C ASP A 107 31.52 40.79 7.13
N THR A 108 30.55 40.98 6.22
CA THR A 108 30.41 40.16 5.00
C THR A 108 31.28 40.61 3.82
N ALA A 109 31.85 41.82 3.87
CA ALA A 109 32.62 42.40 2.79
C ALA A 109 33.95 41.68 2.51
N VAL A 110 34.45 41.82 1.27
CA VAL A 110 35.73 41.23 0.84
C VAL A 110 36.88 41.94 1.55
N GLY A 111 37.67 41.20 2.36
CA GLY A 111 38.76 41.74 3.19
C GLY A 111 38.59 41.55 4.70
N SER A 112 37.38 41.16 5.14
CA SER A 112 37.12 40.75 6.53
C SER A 112 37.67 39.36 6.83
N ASP A 113 37.96 39.08 8.10
CA ASP A 113 38.45 37.76 8.54
C ASP A 113 37.48 36.65 8.08
N VAL A 114 38.06 35.55 7.57
CA VAL A 114 37.34 34.39 7.03
C VAL A 114 36.32 33.86 8.04
N LEU A 115 36.68 33.86 9.32
CA LEU A 115 35.81 33.39 10.40
C LEU A 115 34.58 34.29 10.61
N TYR A 116 34.72 35.60 10.42
CA TYR A 116 33.62 36.55 10.52
C TYR A 116 32.72 36.46 9.30
N ARG A 117 33.29 36.38 8.11
CA ARG A 117 32.53 36.44 6.86
C ARG A 117 31.53 35.29 6.72
N ALA A 118 31.94 34.05 7.00
CA ALA A 118 31.03 32.90 6.91
C ALA A 118 29.89 32.96 7.95
N ASN A 119 30.18 33.40 9.18
CA ASN A 119 29.18 33.51 10.24
C ASN A 119 28.24 34.71 10.03
N ALA A 120 28.79 35.83 9.55
CA ALA A 120 28.04 37.03 9.19
C ALA A 120 27.04 36.73 8.07
N ILE A 121 27.44 36.01 7.01
CA ILE A 121 26.53 35.63 5.91
C ILE A 121 25.36 34.78 6.43
N ARG A 122 25.64 33.77 7.28
CA ARG A 122 24.58 32.90 7.85
C ARG A 122 23.62 33.67 8.75
N ALA A 123 24.13 34.58 9.58
CA ALA A 123 23.31 35.42 10.43
C ALA A 123 22.49 36.41 9.59
N LEU A 124 23.12 37.10 8.65
CA LEU A 124 22.50 38.11 7.79
C LEU A 124 21.29 37.55 7.03
N CYS A 125 21.44 36.39 6.38
CA CYS A 125 20.35 35.79 5.60
C CYS A 125 19.20 35.21 6.44
N ARG A 126 19.35 35.12 7.77
CA ARG A 126 18.27 34.76 8.69
C ARG A 126 17.55 35.97 9.28
N ILE A 127 18.23 37.12 9.29
CA ILE A 127 17.77 38.38 9.89
C ILE A 127 17.06 39.25 8.84
N ILE A 128 17.42 39.11 7.56
CA ILE A 128 16.91 39.90 6.44
C ILE A 128 15.48 39.50 6.03
N ASP A 129 14.71 40.52 5.64
CA ASP A 129 13.38 40.44 5.03
C ASP A 129 13.44 40.54 3.49
N GLY A 130 12.37 40.15 2.78
CA GLY A 130 12.37 40.09 1.31
C GLY A 130 12.70 41.41 0.60
N SER A 131 12.41 42.56 1.22
CA SER A 131 12.65 43.89 0.64
C SER A 131 14.14 44.26 0.58
N THR A 132 14.96 43.77 1.52
CA THR A 132 16.39 44.12 1.63
C THR A 132 17.32 43.13 0.94
N VAL A 133 16.80 42.01 0.41
CA VAL A 133 17.59 40.98 -0.30
C VAL A 133 18.29 41.54 -1.54
N GLN A 134 17.68 42.48 -2.26
CA GLN A 134 18.31 43.09 -3.44
C GLN A 134 19.57 43.90 -3.08
N GLY A 135 19.60 44.52 -1.89
CA GLY A 135 20.75 45.29 -1.41
C GLY A 135 21.99 44.43 -1.11
N ILE A 136 21.81 43.15 -0.80
CA ILE A 136 22.90 42.21 -0.49
C ILE A 136 23.30 41.33 -1.67
N GLU A 137 22.62 41.42 -2.82
CA GLU A 137 22.85 40.57 -4.00
C GLU A 137 24.32 40.51 -4.41
N ARG A 138 25.00 41.67 -4.50
CA ARG A 138 26.42 41.74 -4.88
C ARG A 138 27.32 41.04 -3.86
N LEU A 139 27.02 41.15 -2.57
CA LEU A 139 27.79 40.52 -1.49
C LEU A 139 27.66 39.00 -1.55
N ILE A 140 26.45 38.49 -1.77
CA ILE A 140 26.21 37.05 -1.87
C ILE A 140 26.82 36.46 -3.14
N LYS A 141 26.68 37.11 -4.31
CA LYS A 141 27.32 36.67 -5.57
C LYS A 141 28.84 36.50 -5.43
N THR A 142 29.50 37.50 -4.85
CA THR A 142 30.95 37.44 -4.60
C THR A 142 31.33 36.40 -3.55
N ALA A 143 30.48 36.15 -2.56
CA ALA A 143 30.69 35.10 -1.56
C ALA A 143 30.49 33.68 -2.13
N ILE A 144 29.57 33.48 -3.08
CA ILE A 144 29.34 32.17 -3.73
C ILE A 144 30.59 31.71 -4.48
N VAL A 145 31.21 32.60 -5.26
CA VAL A 145 32.41 32.28 -6.06
C VAL A 145 33.71 32.34 -5.25
N ASP A 146 33.64 32.73 -3.96
CA ASP A 146 34.82 32.93 -3.11
C ASP A 146 35.77 31.72 -3.05
N LYS A 147 37.08 31.97 -3.04
CA LYS A 147 38.11 30.93 -3.02
C LYS A 147 38.05 30.07 -1.75
N THR A 148 37.56 30.64 -0.65
CA THR A 148 37.46 29.94 0.62
C THR A 148 36.18 29.07 0.67
N PRO A 149 36.31 27.74 0.82
CA PRO A 149 35.14 26.85 0.78
C PRO A 149 34.08 27.10 1.85
N SER A 150 34.47 27.55 3.06
CA SER A 150 33.54 27.83 4.15
C SER A 150 32.64 29.04 3.88
N VAL A 151 33.18 30.08 3.23
CA VAL A 151 32.43 31.28 2.81
C VAL A 151 31.48 30.95 1.66
N SER A 152 31.98 30.21 0.67
CA SER A 152 31.19 29.74 -0.48
C SER A 152 30.05 28.81 -0.06
N SER A 153 30.30 27.83 0.81
CA SER A 153 29.26 26.95 1.37
C SER A 153 28.24 27.73 2.21
N ALA A 154 28.70 28.65 3.07
CA ALA A 154 27.80 29.50 3.86
C ALA A 154 26.88 30.35 2.97
N ALA A 155 27.42 30.95 1.91
CA ALA A 155 26.65 31.72 0.94
C ALA A 155 25.63 30.84 0.20
N LEU A 156 26.04 29.68 -0.32
CA LEU A 156 25.16 28.77 -1.06
C LEU A 156 23.98 28.25 -0.21
N VAL A 157 24.24 27.85 1.04
CA VAL A 157 23.18 27.40 1.96
C VAL A 157 22.28 28.57 2.38
N SER A 158 22.86 29.76 2.58
CA SER A 158 22.08 30.94 2.90
C SER A 158 21.17 31.36 1.74
N SER A 159 21.63 31.24 0.50
CA SER A 159 20.81 31.41 -0.71
C SER A 159 19.64 30.43 -0.77
N TYR A 160 19.81 29.20 -0.25
CA TYR A 160 18.72 28.23 -0.15
C TYR A 160 17.61 28.70 0.80
N HIS A 161 17.98 29.30 1.94
CA HIS A 161 17.01 29.88 2.88
C HIS A 161 16.31 31.14 2.34
N LEU A 162 16.95 31.89 1.45
CA LEU A 162 16.36 33.07 0.82
C LEU A 162 15.41 32.74 -0.34
N LEU A 163 15.47 31.52 -0.88
CA LEU A 163 14.70 31.12 -2.07
C LEU A 163 13.17 31.19 -1.88
N PRO A 164 12.59 30.83 -0.72
CA PRO A 164 11.16 31.04 -0.44
C PRO A 164 10.77 32.52 -0.27
N ILE A 165 11.71 33.38 0.13
CA ILE A 165 11.46 34.79 0.47
C ILE A 165 11.58 35.70 -0.77
N ALA A 166 12.63 35.50 -1.59
CA ALA A 166 12.99 36.37 -2.70
C ALA A 166 13.47 35.57 -3.93
N ARG A 167 12.59 34.72 -4.45
CA ARG A 167 12.87 33.75 -5.52
C ARG A 167 13.50 34.35 -6.78
N ASP A 168 12.98 35.48 -7.26
CA ASP A 168 13.45 36.11 -8.50
C ASP A 168 14.82 36.76 -8.37
N VAL A 169 15.16 37.25 -7.17
CA VAL A 169 16.50 37.77 -6.88
C VAL A 169 17.50 36.63 -6.86
N VAL A 170 17.19 35.54 -6.15
CA VAL A 170 18.08 34.38 -6.00
C VAL A 170 18.33 33.69 -7.35
N ARG A 171 17.31 33.59 -8.22
CA ARG A 171 17.45 33.04 -9.59
C ARG A 171 18.50 33.76 -10.45
N ARG A 172 18.71 35.06 -10.25
CA ARG A 172 19.75 35.83 -10.94
C ARG A 172 21.19 35.46 -10.53
N TRP A 173 21.36 34.57 -9.56
CA TRP A 173 22.66 34.10 -9.05
C TRP A 173 23.06 32.74 -9.68
N GLN A 174 22.31 32.31 -10.70
CA GLN A 174 22.48 31.00 -11.34
C GLN A 174 23.87 30.83 -11.98
N SER A 175 24.42 31.87 -12.61
CA SER A 175 25.74 31.85 -13.23
C SER A 175 26.85 31.56 -12.22
N GLU A 176 26.84 32.29 -11.10
CA GLU A 176 27.80 32.16 -10.02
C GLU A 176 27.66 30.80 -9.30
N THR A 177 26.42 30.33 -9.18
CA THR A 177 26.15 29.00 -8.60
C THR A 177 26.64 27.88 -9.52
N GLN A 178 26.52 28.04 -10.84
CA GLN A 178 27.03 27.10 -11.84
C GLN A 178 28.57 27.08 -11.85
N GLU A 179 29.23 28.22 -11.68
CA GLU A 179 30.68 28.29 -11.49
C GLU A 179 31.10 27.59 -10.17
N ALA A 180 30.35 27.80 -9.08
CA ALA A 180 30.63 27.13 -7.81
C ALA A 180 30.45 25.60 -7.90
N ALA A 181 29.49 25.11 -8.69
CA ALA A 181 29.24 23.68 -8.90
C ALA A 181 30.37 22.99 -9.70
N SER A 182 30.92 23.67 -10.71
CA SER A 182 32.04 23.15 -11.52
C SER A 182 33.41 23.35 -10.84
N SER A 183 33.51 24.30 -9.90
CA SER A 183 34.75 24.57 -9.18
C SER A 183 35.15 23.44 -8.22
N SER A 184 36.35 22.89 -8.40
CA SER A 184 36.98 21.94 -7.48
C SER A 184 37.80 22.71 -6.43
N LYS A 185 37.13 23.50 -5.57
CA LYS A 185 37.80 24.27 -4.51
C LYS A 185 38.40 23.30 -3.48
N GLN A 186 39.73 23.18 -3.44
CA GLN A 186 40.46 22.42 -2.43
C GLN A 186 40.69 23.30 -1.19
N SER A 187 40.30 22.82 -0.01
CA SER A 187 40.74 23.39 1.25
C SER A 187 42.18 22.97 1.52
N THR A 188 43.15 23.84 1.28
CA THR A 188 44.47 23.71 1.91
C THR A 188 44.32 24.08 3.38
N GLY A 189 44.37 23.08 4.26
CA GLY A 189 44.32 23.29 5.71
C GLY A 189 45.45 24.21 6.16
N PHE A 190 45.11 25.40 6.65
CA PHE A 190 46.06 26.35 7.23
C PHE A 190 46.18 26.09 8.74
N LEU A 191 47.10 25.20 9.13
CA LEU A 191 47.71 25.16 10.47
C LEU A 191 49.13 24.62 10.33
N GLY A 192 50.06 25.49 9.93
CA GLY A 192 51.49 25.25 9.99
C GLY A 192 52.08 25.94 11.22
N PHE A 193 52.22 25.21 12.33
CA PHE A 193 53.22 25.47 13.36
C PHE A 193 53.87 24.14 13.77
N SER A 194 55.16 24.25 14.06
CA SER A 194 56.20 23.22 14.05
C SER A 194 56.13 22.15 15.16
N SER A 195 56.76 21.02 14.81
CA SER A 195 57.49 20.04 15.64
C SER A 195 56.73 19.18 16.66
N GLY A 196 56.68 17.88 16.36
CA GLY A 196 56.67 16.83 17.38
C GLY A 196 55.44 15.93 17.39
N SER A 197 55.65 14.65 17.07
CA SER A 197 54.80 13.48 17.29
C SER A 197 53.51 13.33 16.46
N GLN A 198 53.36 12.11 15.94
CA GLN A 198 52.30 11.62 15.05
C GLN A 198 50.89 11.93 15.56
N ALA A 199 50.15 12.75 14.79
CA ALA A 199 48.70 12.78 14.81
C ALA A 199 48.20 12.64 13.37
N HIS A 200 47.37 11.62 13.12
CA HIS A 200 46.71 11.37 11.84
C HIS A 200 45.82 12.57 11.45
N ALA A 201 46.37 13.51 10.70
CA ALA A 201 45.61 14.57 10.06
C ALA A 201 44.79 13.94 8.91
N ILE A 202 43.49 13.77 9.13
CA ILE A 202 42.53 13.45 8.07
C ILE A 202 42.50 14.66 7.12
N SER A 203 43.22 14.56 6.01
CA SER A 203 43.07 15.43 4.84
C SER A 203 41.71 15.13 4.17
N GLN A 204 40.62 15.74 4.68
CA GLN A 204 39.35 15.75 3.97
C GLN A 204 39.33 16.92 2.98
N SER A 205 39.52 16.60 1.71
CA SER A 205 39.20 17.48 0.59
C SER A 205 37.69 17.78 0.60
N ASN A 206 37.33 18.96 1.10
CA ASN A 206 35.95 19.28 1.43
C ASN A 206 35.18 19.83 0.20
N PHE A 207 34.72 18.95 -0.69
CA PHE A 207 33.94 19.31 -1.89
C PHE A 207 32.45 19.61 -1.59
N MET A 208 32.09 19.91 -0.36
CA MET A 208 30.70 20.21 0.03
C MET A 208 30.13 21.44 -0.69
N THR A 209 30.98 22.37 -1.14
CA THR A 209 30.56 23.50 -1.98
C THR A 209 29.86 23.02 -3.26
N GLN A 210 30.35 21.94 -3.89
CA GLN A 210 29.71 21.36 -5.08
C GLN A 210 28.33 20.80 -4.74
N TYR A 211 28.19 20.14 -3.58
CA TYR A 211 26.90 19.60 -3.13
C TYR A 211 25.86 20.71 -2.92
N HIS A 212 26.23 21.77 -2.18
CA HIS A 212 25.32 22.90 -1.96
C HIS A 212 24.97 23.64 -3.24
N ALA A 213 25.93 23.80 -4.17
CA ALA A 213 25.70 24.46 -5.44
C ALA A 213 24.74 23.66 -6.34
N ILE A 214 24.94 22.35 -6.48
CA ILE A 214 24.03 21.50 -7.26
C ILE A 214 22.64 21.42 -6.61
N GLY A 215 22.55 21.37 -5.28
CA GLY A 215 21.28 21.44 -4.56
C GLY A 215 20.52 22.75 -4.81
N LEU A 216 21.22 23.89 -4.83
CA LEU A 216 20.62 25.18 -5.13
C LEU A 216 20.19 25.28 -6.61
N LEU A 217 21.02 24.80 -7.55
CA LEU A 217 20.68 24.76 -8.97
C LEU A 217 19.45 23.91 -9.26
N TYR A 218 19.32 22.76 -8.58
CA TYR A 218 18.14 21.92 -8.65
C TYR A 218 16.88 22.71 -8.26
N GLN A 219 16.90 23.38 -7.11
CA GLN A 219 15.74 24.16 -6.63
C GLN A 219 15.41 25.35 -7.55
N MET A 220 16.41 25.98 -8.17
CA MET A 220 16.20 27.06 -9.15
C MET A 220 15.55 26.57 -10.45
N ARG A 221 15.92 25.35 -10.88
CA ARG A 221 15.53 24.72 -12.15
C ARG A 221 14.41 23.69 -12.02
N SER A 222 13.84 23.48 -10.83
CA SER A 222 12.83 22.43 -10.58
C SER A 222 11.59 22.52 -11.48
N HIS A 223 11.31 23.71 -12.03
CA HIS A 223 10.20 23.95 -12.96
C HIS A 223 10.56 23.71 -14.44
N ASP A 224 11.84 23.64 -14.79
CA ASP A 224 12.32 23.44 -16.16
C ASP A 224 12.98 22.06 -16.27
N ARG A 225 12.21 21.12 -16.82
CA ARG A 225 12.60 19.73 -16.97
C ARG A 225 13.81 19.54 -17.88
N MET A 226 13.89 20.25 -18.99
CA MET A 226 14.99 20.14 -19.94
C MET A 226 16.30 20.66 -19.32
N ALA A 227 16.21 21.72 -18.50
CA ALA A 227 17.35 22.19 -17.73
C ALA A 227 17.83 21.17 -16.68
N LEU A 228 16.93 20.38 -16.09
CA LEU A 228 17.28 19.29 -15.17
C LEU A 228 18.00 18.13 -15.90
N VAL A 229 17.52 17.74 -17.09
CA VAL A 229 18.18 16.72 -17.92
C VAL A 229 19.60 17.14 -18.29
N LYS A 230 19.77 18.37 -18.80
CA LYS A 230 21.09 18.93 -19.12
C LYS A 230 21.99 19.00 -17.89
N MET A 231 21.43 19.30 -16.72
CA MET A 231 22.16 19.34 -15.45
C MET A 231 22.68 17.95 -15.07
N VAL A 232 21.85 16.90 -15.16
CA VAL A 232 22.26 15.53 -14.86
C VAL A 232 23.35 15.08 -15.84
N GLN A 233 23.18 15.31 -17.14
CA GLN A 233 24.19 14.96 -18.15
C GLN A 233 25.52 15.70 -17.95
N GLN A 234 25.46 17.01 -17.66
CA GLN A 234 26.65 17.84 -17.48
C GLN A 234 27.43 17.46 -16.22
N TYR A 235 26.76 17.34 -15.08
CA TYR A 235 27.42 17.08 -13.80
C TYR A 235 27.59 15.59 -13.47
N GLY A 236 26.87 14.72 -14.18
CA GLY A 236 27.00 13.28 -14.07
C GLY A 236 28.15 12.69 -14.89
N ALA A 237 28.76 13.46 -15.78
CA ALA A 237 29.96 13.06 -16.51
C ALA A 237 31.12 12.77 -15.55
N ALA A 238 31.88 11.71 -15.85
CA ALA A 238 32.96 11.22 -14.99
C ALA A 238 34.01 12.33 -14.73
N GLY A 239 34.33 12.54 -13.45
CA GLY A 239 35.38 13.48 -13.02
C GLY A 239 34.94 14.94 -12.84
N VAL A 240 33.73 15.32 -13.27
CA VAL A 240 33.20 16.69 -13.10
C VAL A 240 32.87 16.98 -11.65
N VAL A 241 32.09 16.09 -11.01
CA VAL A 241 31.72 16.19 -9.60
C VAL A 241 32.56 15.23 -8.78
N LYS A 242 33.29 15.77 -7.79
CA LYS A 242 34.14 14.99 -6.89
C LYS A 242 33.47 14.69 -5.56
N SER A 243 32.41 15.44 -5.22
CA SER A 243 31.66 15.27 -3.98
C SER A 243 30.70 14.07 -4.04
N PRO A 244 30.87 13.05 -3.17
CA PRO A 244 29.96 11.90 -3.13
C PRO A 244 28.51 12.29 -2.82
N ALA A 245 28.30 13.28 -1.94
CA ALA A 245 26.95 13.75 -1.57
C ALA A 245 26.24 14.44 -2.74
N ALA A 246 27.00 15.13 -3.60
CA ALA A 246 26.49 15.75 -4.80
C ALA A 246 26.08 14.70 -5.85
N LEU A 247 26.87 13.64 -6.01
CA LEU A 247 26.54 12.51 -6.88
C LEU A 247 25.27 11.79 -6.42
N VAL A 248 25.08 11.58 -5.11
CA VAL A 248 23.84 11.00 -4.56
C VAL A 248 22.60 11.83 -4.94
N LEU A 249 22.70 13.16 -4.91
CA LEU A 249 21.61 14.03 -5.35
C LEU A 249 21.32 13.87 -6.86
N LEU A 250 22.36 13.74 -7.67
CA LEU A 250 22.22 13.49 -9.11
C LEU A 250 21.62 12.12 -9.42
N VAL A 251 21.98 11.07 -8.67
CA VAL A 251 21.39 9.73 -8.75
C VAL A 251 19.88 9.80 -8.50
N ARG A 252 19.45 10.46 -7.41
CA ARG A 252 18.02 10.65 -7.11
C ARG A 252 17.29 11.41 -8.20
N LEU A 253 17.92 12.44 -8.76
CA LEU A 253 17.35 13.22 -9.85
C LEU A 253 17.24 12.40 -11.14
N ALA A 254 18.26 11.62 -11.48
CA ALA A 254 18.25 10.74 -12.65
C ALA A 254 17.14 9.69 -12.56
N ALA A 255 16.96 9.09 -11.38
CA ALA A 255 15.87 8.14 -11.13
C ALA A 255 14.49 8.80 -11.30
N LYS A 256 14.29 9.98 -10.71
CA LYS A 256 13.05 10.75 -10.87
C LYS A 256 12.77 11.09 -12.35
N LEU A 257 13.78 11.53 -13.09
CA LEU A 257 13.63 11.83 -14.52
C LEU A 257 13.33 10.59 -15.37
N ALA A 258 13.86 9.42 -14.99
CA ALA A 258 13.60 8.14 -15.65
C ALA A 258 12.17 7.63 -15.43
N GLU A 259 11.56 7.91 -14.29
CA GLU A 259 10.15 7.57 -14.01
C GLU A 259 9.16 8.48 -14.75
N GLU A 260 9.47 9.77 -14.84
CA GLU A 260 8.54 10.76 -15.39
C GLU A 260 8.51 10.79 -16.94
N ASP A 261 9.51 10.24 -17.65
CA ASP A 261 9.54 10.21 -19.14
C ASP A 261 10.22 8.94 -19.69
N PRO A 262 9.47 8.10 -20.43
CA PRO A 262 9.98 6.90 -21.07
C PRO A 262 11.17 7.14 -22.03
N GLY A 263 11.22 8.29 -22.72
CA GLY A 263 12.28 8.63 -23.67
C GLY A 263 13.63 8.91 -23.01
N LEU A 264 13.63 9.39 -21.76
CA LEU A 264 14.84 9.67 -20.98
C LEU A 264 15.31 8.47 -20.15
N ARG A 265 14.48 7.43 -20.02
CA ARG A 265 14.79 6.24 -19.23
C ARG A 265 16.13 5.59 -19.64
N LYS A 266 16.34 5.32 -20.93
CA LYS A 266 17.55 4.61 -21.40
C LYS A 266 18.85 5.40 -21.12
N PRO A 267 18.96 6.70 -21.44
CA PRO A 267 20.13 7.50 -21.04
C PRO A 267 20.34 7.56 -19.52
N MET A 268 19.28 7.74 -18.73
CA MET A 268 19.40 7.85 -17.27
C MET A 268 19.83 6.51 -16.64
N MET A 269 19.30 5.38 -17.13
CA MET A 269 19.70 4.04 -16.67
C MET A 269 21.17 3.72 -16.95
N GLN A 270 21.69 4.13 -18.11
CA GLN A 270 23.13 4.00 -18.41
C GLN A 270 24.00 4.78 -17.42
N MET A 271 23.54 5.95 -16.98
CA MET A 271 24.25 6.74 -15.96
C MET A 271 24.15 6.09 -14.58
N LEU A 272 22.99 5.55 -14.21
CA LEU A 272 22.79 4.82 -12.96
C LEU A 272 23.69 3.58 -12.86
N ASP A 273 23.81 2.79 -13.94
CA ASP A 273 24.74 1.65 -14.01
C ASP A 273 26.21 2.09 -13.86
N GLY A 274 26.60 3.21 -14.50
CA GLY A 274 27.91 3.82 -14.31
C GLY A 274 28.22 4.18 -12.85
N TRP A 275 27.22 4.61 -12.09
CA TRP A 275 27.36 4.97 -10.67
C TRP A 275 27.32 3.76 -9.71
N LEU A 276 26.86 2.58 -10.15
CA LEU A 276 26.90 1.35 -9.33
C LEU A 276 28.33 0.92 -8.97
N ARG A 277 29.30 1.24 -9.83
CA ARG A 277 30.73 0.85 -9.68
C ARG A 277 31.61 2.01 -9.22
N HIS A 278 31.02 3.01 -8.58
CA HIS A 278 31.77 4.17 -8.12
C HIS A 278 32.69 3.83 -6.93
N LYS A 279 33.74 4.64 -6.73
CA LYS A 279 34.74 4.44 -5.66
C LYS A 279 34.15 4.56 -4.25
N HIS A 280 33.06 5.31 -4.10
CA HIS A 280 32.43 5.59 -2.80
C HIS A 280 31.17 4.74 -2.62
N GLU A 281 31.15 3.90 -1.58
CA GLU A 281 30.04 3.00 -1.21
C GLU A 281 28.67 3.72 -1.16
N MET A 282 28.63 4.97 -0.69
CA MET A 282 27.41 5.77 -0.57
C MET A 282 26.70 5.99 -1.92
N VAL A 283 27.47 6.21 -3.00
CA VAL A 283 26.92 6.40 -4.34
C VAL A 283 26.38 5.07 -4.88
N ASN A 284 27.10 3.97 -4.64
CA ASN A 284 26.70 2.64 -5.09
C ASN A 284 25.39 2.20 -4.43
N PHE A 285 25.24 2.44 -3.12
CA PHE A 285 24.00 2.13 -2.41
C PHE A 285 22.80 2.95 -2.87
N GLU A 286 22.99 4.26 -3.10
CA GLU A 286 21.90 5.09 -3.61
C GLU A 286 21.54 4.70 -5.05
N ALA A 287 22.52 4.40 -5.90
CA ALA A 287 22.28 3.95 -7.28
C ALA A 287 21.55 2.60 -7.31
N ALA A 288 21.99 1.63 -6.50
CA ALA A 288 21.33 0.33 -6.37
C ALA A 288 19.90 0.47 -5.84
N LYS A 289 19.70 1.30 -4.81
CA LYS A 289 18.37 1.59 -4.28
C LYS A 289 17.47 2.24 -5.35
N ALA A 290 17.97 3.26 -6.04
CA ALA A 290 17.24 3.95 -7.09
C ALA A 290 16.83 3.00 -8.21
N ILE A 291 17.71 2.10 -8.66
CA ILE A 291 17.37 1.08 -9.66
C ILE A 291 16.33 0.11 -9.12
N CYS A 292 16.44 -0.36 -7.88
CA CYS A 292 15.49 -1.30 -7.28
C CYS A 292 14.10 -0.70 -7.01
N ASP A 293 13.99 0.61 -6.80
CA ASP A 293 12.73 1.31 -6.47
C ASP A 293 11.92 1.72 -7.72
N LEU A 294 12.50 1.65 -8.93
CA LEU A 294 11.82 1.98 -10.19
C LEU A 294 10.68 1.00 -10.51
N ARG A 295 9.56 1.48 -11.06
CA ARG A 295 8.32 0.69 -11.27
C ARG A 295 8.45 -0.41 -12.35
N ASP A 296 9.16 -0.14 -13.44
CA ASP A 296 9.21 -1.01 -14.63
C ASP A 296 10.58 -1.65 -14.87
N VAL A 297 11.31 -2.00 -13.81
CA VAL A 297 12.70 -2.50 -13.90
C VAL A 297 12.77 -3.85 -14.59
N THR A 298 13.64 -3.97 -15.59
CA THR A 298 13.89 -5.26 -16.25
C THR A 298 14.80 -6.15 -15.38
N ASP A 299 14.69 -7.47 -15.54
CA ASP A 299 15.49 -8.41 -14.74
C ASP A 299 17.00 -8.25 -14.97
N ALA A 300 17.40 -7.84 -16.17
CA ALA A 300 18.80 -7.56 -16.51
C ALA A 300 19.34 -6.32 -15.76
N GLU A 301 18.56 -5.24 -15.70
CA GLU A 301 18.91 -4.00 -14.96
C GLU A 301 18.99 -4.27 -13.45
N ALA A 302 18.03 -5.03 -12.90
CA ALA A 302 18.04 -5.41 -11.49
C ALA A 302 19.21 -6.33 -11.12
N SER A 303 19.57 -7.28 -11.99
CA SER A 303 20.64 -8.25 -11.75
C SER A 303 22.00 -7.58 -11.48
N GLN A 304 22.31 -6.51 -12.20
CA GLN A 304 23.54 -5.74 -11.99
C GLN A 304 23.57 -5.05 -10.61
N ALA A 305 22.47 -4.42 -10.21
CA ALA A 305 22.35 -3.80 -8.89
C ALA A 305 22.43 -4.85 -7.77
N VAL A 306 21.75 -5.99 -7.92
CA VAL A 306 21.79 -7.11 -6.97
C VAL A 306 23.19 -7.68 -6.83
N HIS A 307 23.95 -7.84 -7.92
CA HIS A 307 25.33 -8.34 -7.86
C HIS A 307 26.26 -7.39 -7.08
N VAL A 308 26.09 -6.07 -7.23
CA VAL A 308 26.86 -5.09 -6.44
C VAL A 308 26.46 -5.15 -4.96
N LEU A 309 25.18 -5.30 -4.65
CA LEU A 309 24.71 -5.48 -3.28
C LEU A 309 25.22 -6.79 -2.66
N GLN A 310 25.32 -7.87 -3.44
CA GLN A 310 25.89 -9.15 -3.02
C GLN A 310 27.33 -8.99 -2.51
N LEU A 311 28.16 -8.25 -3.25
CA LEU A 311 29.54 -7.97 -2.84
C LEU A 311 29.59 -7.30 -1.46
N PHE A 312 28.65 -6.39 -1.18
CA PHE A 312 28.56 -5.68 0.10
C PHE A 312 28.10 -6.54 1.28
N LEU A 313 27.43 -7.68 1.06
CA LEU A 313 27.06 -8.62 2.12
C LEU A 313 28.29 -9.30 2.76
N SER A 314 29.35 -9.49 1.99
CA SER A 314 30.63 -10.06 2.45
C SER A 314 31.56 -9.04 3.12
N SER A 315 31.23 -7.74 3.09
CA SER A 315 32.06 -6.67 3.66
C SER A 315 32.26 -6.82 5.17
N PRO A 316 33.45 -6.60 5.75
CA PRO A 316 33.66 -6.70 7.20
C PRO A 316 32.89 -5.65 8.03
N ARG A 317 32.33 -4.61 7.40
CA ARG A 317 31.62 -3.52 8.09
C ARG A 317 30.14 -3.82 8.25
N SER A 318 29.65 -3.91 9.49
CA SER A 318 28.25 -4.19 9.80
C SER A 318 27.27 -3.17 9.19
N ILE A 319 27.64 -1.89 9.09
CA ILE A 319 26.80 -0.83 8.50
C ILE A 319 26.58 -1.08 7.01
N THR A 320 27.64 -1.45 6.28
CA THR A 320 27.60 -1.77 4.85
C THR A 320 26.74 -3.02 4.61
N LYS A 321 26.91 -4.08 5.42
CA LYS A 321 26.05 -5.28 5.37
C LYS A 321 24.58 -4.94 5.61
N PHE A 322 24.29 -4.15 6.63
CA PHE A 322 22.93 -3.75 6.99
C PHE A 322 22.24 -2.96 5.87
N ALA A 323 22.94 -2.00 5.25
CA ALA A 323 22.41 -1.24 4.13
C ALA A 323 22.10 -2.14 2.92
N ALA A 324 23.01 -3.07 2.60
CA ALA A 324 22.84 -4.01 1.50
C ALA A 324 21.63 -4.94 1.70
N ILE A 325 21.56 -5.61 2.86
CA ILE A 325 20.46 -6.55 3.14
C ILE A 325 19.10 -5.84 3.20
N ARG A 326 19.05 -4.59 3.70
CA ARG A 326 17.80 -3.83 3.74
C ARG A 326 17.27 -3.49 2.35
N ILE A 327 18.15 -3.13 1.41
CA ILE A 327 17.74 -2.87 0.01
C ILE A 327 17.28 -4.17 -0.65
N LEU A 328 18.02 -5.27 -0.47
CA LEU A 328 17.64 -6.58 -0.99
C LEU A 328 16.31 -7.09 -0.41
N HIS A 329 16.08 -6.89 0.89
CA HIS A 329 14.83 -7.25 1.55
C HIS A 329 13.62 -6.53 0.93
N ASN A 330 13.75 -5.22 0.71
CA ASN A 330 12.70 -4.43 0.08
C ASN A 330 12.46 -4.89 -1.35
N PHE A 331 13.53 -5.10 -2.13
CA PHE A 331 13.43 -5.53 -3.52
C PHE A 331 12.89 -6.96 -3.68
N ALA A 332 13.22 -7.87 -2.76
CA ALA A 332 12.72 -9.25 -2.73
C ALA A 332 11.20 -9.33 -2.57
N THR A 333 10.53 -8.26 -2.14
CA THR A 333 9.07 -8.16 -2.14
C THR A 333 8.49 -8.09 -3.55
N PHE A 334 9.19 -7.43 -4.47
CA PHE A 334 8.73 -7.20 -5.83
C PHE A 334 9.20 -8.30 -6.78
N LYS A 335 10.49 -8.63 -6.75
CA LYS A 335 11.11 -9.66 -7.62
C LYS A 335 12.02 -10.60 -6.82
N PRO A 336 11.44 -11.60 -6.11
CA PRO A 336 12.22 -12.54 -5.31
C PRO A 336 13.24 -13.34 -6.14
N HIS A 337 12.90 -13.73 -7.38
CA HIS A 337 13.72 -14.63 -8.21
C HIS A 337 15.10 -14.05 -8.55
N VAL A 338 15.22 -12.74 -8.72
CA VAL A 338 16.51 -12.06 -8.98
C VAL A 338 17.40 -12.08 -7.74
N VAL A 339 16.81 -11.98 -6.54
CA VAL A 339 17.54 -11.95 -5.27
C VAL A 339 18.00 -13.35 -4.83
N ASN A 340 17.37 -14.43 -5.33
CA ASN A 340 17.71 -15.82 -4.99
C ASN A 340 19.21 -16.15 -5.16
N VAL A 341 19.90 -15.51 -6.11
CA VAL A 341 21.34 -15.70 -6.34
C VAL A 341 22.18 -15.34 -5.11
N CYS A 342 21.69 -14.42 -4.28
CA CYS A 342 22.36 -13.96 -3.05
C CYS A 342 22.07 -14.86 -1.83
N ASN A 343 21.19 -15.86 -1.93
CA ASN A 343 20.77 -16.67 -0.78
C ASN A 343 21.93 -17.29 0.03
N PRO A 344 22.99 -17.87 -0.59
CA PRO A 344 24.12 -18.42 0.16
C PRO A 344 24.84 -17.37 1.03
N ASP A 345 25.02 -16.16 0.50
CA ASP A 345 25.64 -15.07 1.24
C ASP A 345 24.73 -14.55 2.37
N ILE A 346 23.41 -14.50 2.12
CA ILE A 346 22.42 -14.09 3.12
C ILE A 346 22.31 -15.14 4.24
N GLU A 347 22.40 -16.44 3.95
CA GLU A 347 22.43 -17.51 4.97
C GLU A 347 23.59 -17.32 5.96
N SER A 348 24.76 -16.87 5.49
CA SER A 348 25.91 -16.58 6.36
C SER A 348 25.65 -15.41 7.33
N LEU A 349 24.66 -14.56 7.06
CA LEU A 349 24.32 -13.41 7.89
C LEU A 349 23.37 -13.74 9.04
N ILE A 350 22.77 -14.94 9.06
CA ILE A 350 21.88 -15.36 10.15
C ILE A 350 22.65 -15.49 11.47
N SER A 351 23.89 -15.98 11.42
CA SER A 351 24.76 -16.12 12.60
C SER A 351 25.51 -14.82 12.98
N ASN A 352 25.13 -13.68 12.40
CA ASN A 352 25.77 -12.40 12.68
C ASN A 352 25.46 -11.90 14.10
N SER A 353 26.44 -11.26 14.74
CA SER A 353 26.27 -10.68 16.08
C SER A 353 25.24 -9.55 16.13
N ASN A 354 25.00 -8.85 15.02
CA ASN A 354 23.95 -7.84 14.94
C ASN A 354 22.60 -8.45 14.60
N ARG A 355 21.71 -8.46 15.60
CA ARG A 355 20.35 -9.02 15.49
C ARG A 355 19.54 -8.43 14.35
N SER A 356 19.63 -7.12 14.09
CA SER A 356 18.89 -6.48 13.00
C SER A 356 19.30 -7.02 11.63
N ILE A 357 20.59 -7.35 11.44
CA ILE A 357 21.08 -7.96 10.19
C ILE A 357 20.54 -9.39 10.07
N ALA A 358 20.59 -10.18 11.14
CA ALA A 358 20.07 -11.53 11.17
C ALA A 358 18.55 -11.57 10.88
N THR A 359 17.77 -10.65 11.47
CA THR A 359 16.33 -10.53 11.21
C THR A 359 16.03 -10.21 9.75
N PHE A 360 16.73 -9.22 9.16
CA PHE A 360 16.56 -8.93 7.73
C PHE A 360 17.02 -10.09 6.85
N ALA A 361 18.06 -10.83 7.23
CA ALA A 361 18.52 -12.01 6.50
C ALA A 361 17.45 -13.12 6.50
N ILE A 362 16.92 -13.48 7.68
CA ILE A 362 15.86 -14.49 7.83
C ILE A 362 14.62 -14.11 7.03
N THR A 363 14.11 -12.89 7.20
CA THR A 363 12.90 -12.44 6.51
C THR A 363 13.09 -12.33 5.00
N THR A 364 14.29 -12.01 4.53
CA THR A 364 14.61 -12.03 3.10
C THR A 364 14.66 -13.45 2.57
N LEU A 365 15.32 -14.38 3.28
CA LEU A 365 15.39 -15.80 2.90
C LEU A 365 14.02 -16.49 2.89
N LEU A 366 13.08 -16.09 3.74
CA LEU A 366 11.71 -16.59 3.69
C LEU A 366 10.98 -16.13 2.42
N LYS A 367 11.29 -14.93 1.90
CA LYS A 367 10.72 -14.41 0.63
C LYS A 367 11.39 -15.05 -0.60
N THR A 368 12.70 -15.26 -0.55
CA THR A 368 13.54 -15.79 -1.65
C THR A 368 13.78 -17.29 -1.57
N GLY A 369 13.20 -17.97 -0.59
CA GLY A 369 13.43 -19.39 -0.33
C GLY A 369 12.96 -20.28 -1.49
N ASN A 370 13.72 -21.34 -1.74
CA ASN A 370 13.36 -22.44 -2.64
C ASN A 370 13.09 -23.71 -1.83
N GLU A 371 12.43 -24.70 -2.42
CA GLU A 371 12.05 -25.94 -1.73
C GLU A 371 13.23 -26.66 -1.08
N ALA A 372 14.42 -26.59 -1.69
CA ALA A 372 15.64 -27.23 -1.19
C ALA A 372 16.28 -26.51 0.02
N SER A 373 16.05 -25.21 0.20
CA SER A 373 16.63 -24.43 1.31
C SER A 373 15.74 -24.40 2.55
N VAL A 374 14.45 -24.75 2.43
CA VAL A 374 13.47 -24.73 3.53
C VAL A 374 13.96 -25.48 4.76
N ASP A 375 14.36 -26.75 4.59
CA ASP A 375 14.74 -27.63 5.72
C ASP A 375 15.96 -27.09 6.49
N ARG A 376 16.88 -26.43 5.79
CA ARG A 376 18.06 -25.80 6.39
C ARG A 376 17.70 -24.50 7.11
N LEU A 377 16.84 -23.70 6.49
CA LEU A 377 16.37 -22.43 7.02
C LEU A 377 15.60 -22.64 8.33
N MET A 378 14.69 -23.62 8.38
CA MET A 378 13.91 -23.93 9.59
C MET A 378 14.83 -24.28 10.77
N LYS A 379 15.85 -25.12 10.56
CA LYS A 379 16.82 -25.48 11.61
C LYS A 379 17.60 -24.29 12.15
N GLN A 380 17.98 -23.35 11.29
CA GLN A 380 18.72 -22.15 11.70
C GLN A 380 17.84 -21.14 12.44
N ILE A 381 16.57 -21.01 12.05
CA ILE A 381 15.62 -20.09 12.69
C ILE A 381 15.26 -20.58 14.10
N SER A 382 15.10 -21.89 14.33
CA SER A 382 14.68 -22.42 15.64
C SER A 382 15.57 -21.93 16.79
N GLY A 383 16.90 -21.92 16.60
CA GLY A 383 17.83 -21.42 17.62
C GLY A 383 17.76 -19.91 17.84
N PHE A 384 17.31 -19.14 16.84
CA PHE A 384 17.20 -17.68 16.90
C PHE A 384 15.88 -17.20 17.53
N MET A 385 14.81 -18.01 17.45
CA MET A 385 13.48 -17.64 17.96
C MET A 385 13.47 -17.36 19.48
N ALA A 386 14.32 -18.03 20.26
CA ALA A 386 14.41 -17.80 21.71
C ALA A 386 14.96 -16.41 22.07
N ASP A 387 15.77 -15.81 21.21
CA ASP A 387 16.53 -14.58 21.51
C ASP A 387 15.87 -13.28 21.01
N ILE A 388 14.67 -13.39 20.41
CA ILE A 388 13.97 -12.26 19.76
C ILE A 388 12.64 -11.89 20.44
N THR A 389 12.18 -10.67 20.18
CA THR A 389 10.90 -10.16 20.69
C THR A 389 9.72 -10.79 19.95
N ASP A 390 8.55 -10.82 20.62
CA ASP A 390 7.34 -11.43 20.09
C ASP A 390 6.84 -10.79 18.78
N GLU A 391 7.03 -9.48 18.59
CA GLU A 391 6.71 -8.78 17.32
C GLU A 391 7.48 -9.37 16.12
N PHE A 392 8.77 -9.69 16.30
CA PHE A 392 9.57 -10.31 15.24
C PHE A 392 9.18 -11.77 15.04
N LYS A 393 8.87 -12.49 16.13
CA LYS A 393 8.40 -13.88 16.03
C LYS A 393 7.10 -13.96 15.21
N ILE A 394 6.15 -13.03 15.42
CA ILE A 394 4.91 -12.92 14.65
C ILE A 394 5.21 -12.80 13.14
N THR A 395 6.13 -11.90 12.77
CA THR A 395 6.51 -11.70 11.36
C THR A 395 7.11 -12.95 10.73
N ILE A 396 7.93 -13.70 11.49
CA ILE A 396 8.54 -14.96 11.03
C ILE A 396 7.45 -16.03 10.83
N VAL A 397 6.52 -16.16 11.77
CA VAL A 397 5.41 -17.13 11.67
C VAL A 397 4.52 -16.84 10.47
N GLU A 398 4.17 -15.57 10.22
CA GLU A 398 3.41 -15.17 9.03
C GLU A 398 4.15 -15.53 7.73
N ALA A 399 5.46 -15.30 7.67
CA ALA A 399 6.25 -15.66 6.51
C ALA A 399 6.36 -17.18 6.31
N ILE A 400 6.49 -17.97 7.39
CA ILE A 400 6.49 -19.44 7.33
C ILE A 400 5.15 -19.97 6.87
N ARG A 401 4.06 -19.38 7.36
CA ARG A 401 2.70 -19.71 6.92
C ARG A 401 2.55 -19.50 5.41
N THR A 402 3.03 -18.39 4.85
CA THR A 402 3.03 -18.17 3.39
C THR A 402 3.90 -19.20 2.67
N LEU A 403 5.05 -19.56 3.24
CA LEU A 403 5.94 -20.57 2.69
C LEU A 403 5.26 -21.95 2.62
N CYS A 404 4.43 -22.30 3.62
CA CYS A 404 3.66 -23.53 3.61
C CYS A 404 2.68 -23.61 2.44
N PHE A 405 2.04 -22.49 2.08
CA PHE A 405 1.15 -22.44 0.91
C PHE A 405 1.93 -22.52 -0.40
N LYS A 406 3.14 -21.99 -0.44
CA LYS A 406 4.00 -22.01 -1.62
C LYS A 406 4.63 -23.39 -1.89
N PHE A 407 4.97 -24.12 -0.82
CA PHE A 407 5.61 -25.45 -0.91
C PHE A 407 4.89 -26.49 -0.04
N PRO A 408 3.69 -26.98 -0.45
CA PRO A 408 2.91 -27.93 0.35
C PRO A 408 3.63 -29.26 0.64
N SER A 409 4.52 -29.71 -0.25
CA SER A 409 5.32 -30.93 -0.10
C SER A 409 6.20 -30.95 1.15
N LYS A 410 6.57 -29.78 1.68
CA LYS A 410 7.45 -29.60 2.85
C LYS A 410 6.69 -29.23 4.12
N GLN A 411 5.35 -29.32 4.12
CA GLN A 411 4.49 -28.90 5.23
C GLN A 411 4.84 -29.59 6.56
N ALA A 412 5.20 -30.87 6.56
CA ALA A 412 5.48 -31.63 7.78
C ALA A 412 6.65 -31.03 8.60
N GLY A 413 7.73 -30.63 7.93
CA GLY A 413 8.86 -29.98 8.59
C GLY A 413 8.51 -28.61 9.16
N MET A 414 7.61 -27.87 8.50
CA MET A 414 7.14 -26.56 8.95
C MET A 414 6.14 -26.69 10.11
N LEU A 415 5.29 -27.72 10.11
CA LEU A 415 4.39 -28.02 11.23
C LEU A 415 5.15 -28.36 12.52
N VAL A 416 6.18 -29.21 12.42
CA VAL A 416 7.03 -29.56 13.57
C VAL A 416 7.71 -28.30 14.15
N PHE A 417 8.10 -27.36 13.28
CA PHE A 417 8.63 -26.07 13.72
C PHE A 417 7.57 -25.22 14.44
N LEU A 418 6.38 -25.07 13.86
CA LEU A 418 5.28 -24.30 14.47
C LEU A 418 4.85 -24.89 15.81
N SER A 419 4.75 -26.23 15.91
CA SER A 419 4.37 -26.92 17.14
C SER A 419 5.45 -26.82 18.21
N GLY A 420 6.73 -26.87 17.82
CA GLY A 420 7.85 -26.64 18.74
C GLY A 420 7.76 -25.28 19.42
N ILE A 421 7.57 -24.21 18.65
CA ILE A 421 7.54 -22.84 19.22
C ILE A 421 6.22 -22.54 19.94
N LEU A 422 5.13 -23.23 19.58
CA LEU A 422 3.86 -23.10 20.30
C LEU A 422 3.98 -23.55 21.78
N ARG A 423 4.87 -24.53 22.05
CA ARG A 423 5.16 -25.04 23.40
C ARG A 423 6.04 -24.08 24.21
N ASP A 424 6.89 -23.29 23.54
CA ASP A 424 7.75 -22.33 24.21
C ASP A 424 6.93 -21.21 24.90
N GLU A 425 7.58 -20.52 25.85
CA GLU A 425 7.00 -19.33 26.49
C GLU A 425 6.85 -18.19 25.46
N GLY A 426 5.70 -17.50 25.50
CA GLY A 426 5.43 -16.40 24.58
C GLY A 426 4.11 -15.69 24.87
N GLY A 427 4.00 -14.44 24.43
CA GLY A 427 2.80 -13.63 24.61
C GLY A 427 1.58 -14.14 23.84
N TYR A 428 0.41 -13.64 24.23
CA TYR A 428 -0.87 -14.02 23.65
C TYR A 428 -0.93 -13.80 22.12
N GLU A 429 -0.49 -12.63 21.64
CA GLU A 429 -0.54 -12.30 20.20
C GLU A 429 0.34 -13.23 19.37
N PHE A 430 1.53 -13.55 19.88
CA PHE A 430 2.43 -14.49 19.24
C PHE A 430 1.81 -15.89 19.14
N LYS A 431 1.34 -16.46 20.26
CA LYS A 431 0.70 -17.79 20.25
C LYS A 431 -0.58 -17.81 19.40
N ARG A 432 -1.35 -16.73 19.40
CA ARG A 432 -2.51 -16.55 18.52
C ARG A 432 -2.11 -16.69 17.05
N THR A 433 -1.07 -15.97 16.59
CA THR A 433 -0.63 -16.03 15.19
C THR A 433 -0.16 -17.43 14.79
N VAL A 434 0.53 -18.16 15.69
CA VAL A 434 0.92 -19.56 15.46
C VAL A 434 -0.31 -20.45 15.30
N VAL A 435 -1.27 -20.37 16.22
CA VAL A 435 -2.51 -21.15 16.18
C VAL A 435 -3.32 -20.85 14.91
N GLU A 436 -3.47 -19.58 14.54
CA GLU A 436 -4.15 -19.21 13.28
C GLU A 436 -3.42 -19.75 12.06
N SER A 437 -2.09 -19.75 12.07
CA SER A 437 -1.31 -20.33 10.97
C SER A 437 -1.54 -21.83 10.83
N MET A 438 -1.65 -22.56 11.96
CA MET A 438 -2.03 -23.98 11.96
C MET A 438 -3.48 -24.21 11.52
N PHE A 439 -4.41 -23.32 11.88
CA PHE A 439 -5.80 -23.39 11.41
C PHE A 439 -5.88 -23.29 9.90
N ASP A 440 -5.11 -22.37 9.32
CA ASP A 440 -5.09 -22.18 7.90
C ASP A 440 -4.38 -23.34 7.17
N LEU A 441 -3.37 -23.97 7.78
CA LEU A 441 -2.80 -25.23 7.27
C LEU A 441 -3.85 -26.35 7.22
N ILE A 442 -4.62 -26.54 8.29
CA ILE A 442 -5.69 -27.55 8.36
C ILE A 442 -6.75 -27.32 7.27
N LYS A 443 -7.09 -26.06 7.01
CA LYS A 443 -8.09 -25.67 6.00
C LYS A 443 -7.60 -25.86 4.57
N PHE A 444 -6.35 -25.49 4.27
CA PHE A 444 -5.86 -25.38 2.89
C PHE A 444 -4.92 -26.51 2.45
N VAL A 445 -4.40 -27.32 3.39
CA VAL A 445 -3.47 -28.44 3.12
C VAL A 445 -4.00 -29.72 3.78
N PRO A 446 -4.81 -30.54 3.08
CA PRO A 446 -5.45 -31.72 3.67
C PRO A 446 -4.48 -32.73 4.30
N GLU A 447 -3.29 -32.89 3.71
CA GLU A 447 -2.24 -33.80 4.21
C GLU A 447 -1.71 -33.42 5.60
N SER A 448 -1.82 -32.14 5.97
CA SER A 448 -1.35 -31.60 7.26
C SER A 448 -2.35 -31.83 8.41
N LYS A 449 -3.59 -32.20 8.08
CA LYS A 449 -4.75 -32.11 8.98
C LYS A 449 -4.60 -32.93 10.25
N GLU A 450 -4.28 -34.23 10.14
CA GLU A 450 -4.22 -35.11 11.31
C GLU A 450 -3.08 -34.73 12.27
N GLU A 451 -1.92 -34.37 11.73
CA GLU A 451 -0.74 -33.98 12.52
C GLU A 451 -0.94 -32.62 13.20
N ALA A 452 -1.47 -31.63 12.47
CA ALA A 452 -1.79 -30.32 13.02
C ALA A 452 -2.85 -30.39 14.12
N LEU A 453 -3.92 -31.19 13.94
CA LEU A 453 -4.93 -31.41 14.98
C LEU A 453 -4.34 -32.08 16.22
N ALA A 454 -3.42 -33.04 16.05
CA ALA A 454 -2.75 -33.70 17.18
C ALA A 454 -1.90 -32.72 18.00
N HIS A 455 -1.12 -31.85 17.35
CA HIS A 455 -0.34 -30.81 18.02
C HIS A 455 -1.22 -29.79 18.75
N LEU A 456 -2.36 -29.40 18.16
CA LEU A 456 -3.32 -28.51 18.80
C LEU A 456 -3.99 -29.15 20.03
N CYS A 457 -4.24 -30.46 19.99
CA CYS A 457 -4.78 -31.22 21.14
C CYS A 457 -3.81 -31.24 22.32
N GLU A 458 -2.53 -31.44 22.05
CA GLU A 458 -1.48 -31.38 23.07
C GLU A 458 -1.33 -29.96 23.64
N PHE A 459 -1.38 -28.93 22.78
CA PHE A 459 -1.29 -27.54 23.22
C PHE A 459 -2.40 -27.13 24.20
N ILE A 460 -3.65 -27.56 23.97
CA ILE A 460 -4.75 -27.23 24.89
C ILE A 460 -4.65 -27.95 26.24
N GLU A 461 -3.76 -28.94 26.41
CA GLU A 461 -3.62 -29.61 27.70
C GLU A 461 -3.02 -28.70 28.78
N ASP A 462 -2.06 -27.86 28.38
CA ASP A 462 -1.33 -26.95 29.25
C ASP A 462 -1.43 -25.49 28.75
N CYS A 463 -2.56 -25.13 28.12
CA CYS A 463 -2.75 -23.78 27.58
C CYS A 463 -3.15 -22.78 28.68
N GLU A 464 -2.29 -21.79 28.93
CA GLU A 464 -2.54 -20.72 29.89
C GLU A 464 -3.61 -19.71 29.41
N PHE A 465 -3.90 -19.66 28.10
CA PHE A 465 -4.74 -18.64 27.49
C PHE A 465 -6.14 -19.15 27.17
N THR A 466 -7.12 -18.83 28.03
CA THR A 466 -8.54 -19.20 27.86
C THR A 466 -9.10 -18.91 26.45
N LYS A 467 -8.81 -17.74 25.88
CA LYS A 467 -9.29 -17.37 24.54
C LYS A 467 -8.74 -18.27 23.43
N LEU A 468 -7.51 -18.78 23.56
CA LEU A 468 -6.92 -19.70 22.59
C LEU A 468 -7.52 -21.10 22.75
N SER A 469 -7.67 -21.59 23.97
CA SER A 469 -8.33 -22.87 24.25
C SER A 469 -9.72 -22.94 23.64
N VAL A 470 -10.53 -21.87 23.78
CA VAL A 470 -11.86 -21.78 23.15
C VAL A 470 -11.80 -21.86 21.62
N ARG A 471 -10.88 -21.13 20.97
CA ARG A 471 -10.71 -21.17 19.50
C ARG A 471 -10.31 -22.56 19.01
N VAL A 472 -9.36 -23.21 19.69
CA VAL A 472 -8.89 -24.55 19.33
C VAL A 472 -10.00 -25.58 19.55
N LEU A 473 -10.73 -25.52 20.66
CA LEU A 473 -11.90 -26.39 20.92
C LEU A 473 -12.98 -26.22 19.86
N HIS A 474 -13.24 -24.99 19.42
CA HIS A 474 -14.17 -24.73 18.33
C HIS A 474 -13.74 -25.43 17.04
N LEU A 475 -12.46 -25.31 16.66
CA LEU A 475 -11.92 -25.99 15.48
C LEU A 475 -11.99 -27.52 15.61
N LEU A 476 -11.62 -28.06 16.77
CA LEU A 476 -11.72 -29.50 17.06
C LEU A 476 -13.16 -30.01 16.92
N GLY A 477 -14.15 -29.22 17.34
CA GLY A 477 -15.56 -29.54 17.16
C GLY A 477 -16.00 -29.53 15.68
N VAL A 478 -15.41 -28.70 14.83
CA VAL A 478 -15.76 -28.62 13.40
C VAL A 478 -15.06 -29.70 12.58
N GLU A 479 -13.76 -29.89 12.79
CA GLU A 479 -12.91 -30.75 11.97
C GLU A 479 -12.73 -32.15 12.56
N GLY A 480 -12.77 -32.31 13.88
CA GLY A 480 -12.61 -33.58 14.57
C GLY A 480 -13.65 -34.64 14.18
N PRO A 481 -14.95 -34.31 14.02
CA PRO A 481 -15.95 -35.27 13.54
C PRO A 481 -15.68 -35.75 12.11
N LYS A 482 -14.94 -35.01 11.29
CA LYS A 482 -14.62 -35.37 9.90
C LYS A 482 -13.37 -36.27 9.78
N THR A 483 -12.71 -36.58 10.90
CA THR A 483 -11.48 -37.39 10.90
C THR A 483 -11.75 -38.88 10.91
N SER A 484 -10.73 -39.67 10.55
CA SER A 484 -10.73 -41.14 10.56
C SER A 484 -10.98 -41.75 11.95
N HIS A 485 -10.50 -41.09 13.01
CA HIS A 485 -10.58 -41.58 14.40
C HIS A 485 -11.11 -40.51 15.39
N PRO A 486 -12.42 -40.21 15.39
CA PRO A 486 -13.03 -39.15 16.22
C PRO A 486 -12.85 -39.36 17.74
N THR A 487 -12.85 -40.61 18.20
CA THR A 487 -12.79 -40.98 19.64
C THR A 487 -11.52 -40.47 20.32
N LYS A 488 -10.40 -40.34 19.59
CA LYS A 488 -9.15 -39.78 20.11
C LYS A 488 -9.34 -38.33 20.58
N TYR A 489 -10.04 -37.51 19.79
CA TYR A 489 -10.23 -36.08 20.05
C TYR A 489 -11.23 -35.84 21.20
N ILE A 490 -12.24 -36.70 21.34
CA ILE A 490 -13.23 -36.63 22.42
C ILE A 490 -12.54 -36.69 23.79
N ARG A 491 -11.51 -37.53 23.95
CA ARG A 491 -10.75 -37.62 25.20
C ARG A 491 -10.09 -36.29 25.58
N TYR A 492 -9.44 -35.62 24.62
CA TYR A 492 -8.80 -34.33 24.86
C TYR A 492 -9.82 -33.25 25.24
N ILE A 493 -10.97 -33.23 24.58
CA ILE A 493 -12.07 -32.28 24.88
C ILE A 493 -12.65 -32.58 26.27
N TYR A 494 -12.86 -33.85 26.62
CA TYR A 494 -13.41 -34.25 27.92
C TYR A 494 -12.53 -33.84 29.09
N ASN A 495 -11.20 -33.98 28.97
CA ASN A 495 -10.28 -33.55 30.02
C ASN A 495 -10.45 -32.05 30.35
N ARG A 496 -10.77 -31.21 29.36
CA ARG A 496 -11.01 -29.77 29.54
C ARG A 496 -12.36 -29.47 30.19
N VAL A 497 -13.37 -30.30 29.98
CA VAL A 497 -14.68 -30.18 30.67
C VAL A 497 -14.52 -30.35 32.18
N VAL A 498 -13.52 -31.07 32.67
CA VAL A 498 -13.37 -31.33 34.12
C VAL A 498 -12.40 -30.34 34.78
N LEU A 499 -11.30 -30.00 34.12
CA LEU A 499 -10.14 -29.36 34.75
C LEU A 499 -10.06 -27.84 34.56
N GLU A 500 -10.89 -27.27 33.67
CA GLU A 500 -10.75 -25.87 33.23
C GLU A 500 -11.83 -24.93 33.80
N ASN A 501 -11.66 -23.64 33.54
CA ASN A 501 -12.65 -22.61 33.89
C ASN A 501 -13.96 -22.72 33.07
N ALA A 502 -15.01 -22.08 33.56
CA ALA A 502 -16.36 -22.14 32.98
C ALA A 502 -16.40 -21.82 31.47
N ILE A 503 -15.64 -20.81 31.01
CA ILE A 503 -15.62 -20.40 29.59
C ILE A 503 -15.05 -21.51 28.70
N VAL A 504 -14.01 -22.22 29.15
CA VAL A 504 -13.45 -23.35 28.40
C VAL A 504 -14.38 -24.56 28.46
N ARG A 505 -14.98 -24.85 29.62
CA ARG A 505 -15.97 -25.94 29.77
C ARG A 505 -17.17 -25.75 28.84
N ALA A 506 -17.69 -24.53 28.78
CA ALA A 506 -18.76 -24.11 27.88
C ALA A 506 -18.44 -24.39 26.40
N ALA A 507 -17.22 -24.02 25.97
CA ALA A 507 -16.75 -24.26 24.62
C ALA A 507 -16.56 -25.77 24.34
N ALA A 508 -16.06 -26.53 25.31
CA ALA A 508 -15.88 -27.96 25.22
C ALA A 508 -17.22 -28.71 25.09
N VAL A 509 -18.25 -28.29 25.83
CA VAL A 509 -19.63 -28.80 25.69
C VAL A 509 -20.17 -28.59 24.28
N THR A 510 -20.01 -27.39 23.72
CA THR A 510 -20.40 -27.11 22.33
C THR A 510 -19.59 -27.94 21.32
N ALA A 511 -18.28 -28.13 21.57
CA ALA A 511 -17.44 -28.96 20.72
C ALA A 511 -17.92 -30.42 20.74
N LEU A 512 -18.18 -31.01 21.91
CA LEU A 512 -18.71 -32.37 22.07
C LEU A 512 -20.05 -32.54 21.35
N ALA A 513 -20.95 -31.55 21.42
CA ALA A 513 -22.23 -31.59 20.72
C ALA A 513 -22.07 -31.74 19.20
N LYS A 514 -21.05 -31.09 18.61
CA LYS A 514 -20.72 -31.25 17.19
C LYS A 514 -20.28 -32.68 16.85
N PHE A 515 -19.61 -33.40 17.75
CA PHE A 515 -19.35 -34.83 17.58
C PHE A 515 -20.64 -35.66 17.70
N GLY A 516 -21.50 -35.34 18.67
CA GLY A 516 -22.76 -36.06 18.90
C GLY A 516 -23.75 -36.00 17.73
N VAL A 517 -23.83 -34.86 17.04
CA VAL A 517 -24.70 -34.68 15.86
C VAL A 517 -23.98 -34.91 14.55
N GLY A 518 -22.67 -34.66 14.48
CA GLY A 518 -21.87 -34.78 13.26
C GLY A 518 -21.53 -36.22 12.87
N GLN A 519 -21.44 -37.14 13.84
CA GLN A 519 -21.08 -38.54 13.60
C GLN A 519 -22.30 -39.46 13.48
N THR A 520 -22.19 -40.51 12.65
CA THR A 520 -23.24 -41.53 12.47
C THR A 520 -23.03 -42.75 13.37
N ASP A 521 -21.85 -42.90 13.97
CA ASP A 521 -21.51 -44.03 14.85
C ASP A 521 -22.32 -44.01 16.17
N PRO A 522 -23.14 -45.03 16.45
CA PRO A 522 -23.92 -45.15 17.68
C PRO A 522 -23.08 -45.16 18.97
N GLU A 523 -21.86 -45.72 18.94
CA GLU A 523 -21.00 -45.78 20.13
C GLU A 523 -20.47 -44.40 20.51
N VAL A 524 -20.08 -43.60 19.50
CA VAL A 524 -19.64 -42.21 19.69
C VAL A 524 -20.79 -41.35 20.19
N LYS A 525 -22.00 -41.49 19.63
CA LYS A 525 -23.20 -40.77 20.10
C LYS A 525 -23.54 -41.09 21.55
N SER A 526 -23.55 -42.38 21.91
CA SER A 526 -23.81 -42.83 23.28
C SER A 526 -22.77 -42.28 24.26
N SER A 527 -21.49 -42.33 23.87
CA SER A 527 -20.39 -41.77 24.67
C SER A 527 -20.56 -40.27 24.91
N VAL A 528 -20.81 -39.48 23.85
CA VAL A 528 -21.04 -38.03 23.96
C VAL A 528 -22.28 -37.72 24.81
N GLN A 529 -23.37 -38.49 24.66
CA GLN A 529 -24.58 -38.31 25.45
C GLN A 529 -24.33 -38.50 26.95
N VAL A 530 -23.55 -39.53 27.34
CA VAL A 530 -23.16 -39.73 28.74
C VAL A 530 -22.32 -38.55 29.26
N LEU A 531 -21.39 -38.04 28.46
CA LEU A 531 -20.55 -36.92 28.83
C LEU A 531 -21.35 -35.62 29.02
N LEU A 532 -22.25 -35.30 28.08
CA LEU A 532 -23.11 -34.11 28.16
C LEU A 532 -24.12 -34.22 29.31
N THR A 533 -24.64 -35.41 29.61
CA THR A 533 -25.55 -35.62 30.75
C THR A 533 -24.88 -35.26 32.07
N ARG A 534 -23.59 -35.57 32.24
CA ARG A 534 -22.82 -35.17 33.43
C ARG A 534 -22.63 -33.66 33.54
N CYS A 535 -22.63 -32.94 32.42
CA CYS A 535 -22.48 -31.48 32.40
C CYS A 535 -23.76 -30.76 32.87
N LEU A 536 -24.89 -31.45 33.01
CA LEU A 536 -26.12 -30.89 33.58
C LEU A 536 -25.97 -30.56 35.08
N ASP A 537 -25.03 -31.22 35.76
CA ASP A 537 -24.72 -31.00 37.17
C ASP A 537 -23.52 -30.04 37.36
N ASP A 538 -23.07 -29.34 36.31
CA ASP A 538 -21.98 -28.35 36.43
C ASP A 538 -22.39 -27.21 37.37
N THR A 539 -21.43 -26.60 38.05
CA THR A 539 -21.65 -25.43 38.91
C THR A 539 -22.10 -24.18 38.16
N ASP A 540 -21.67 -24.04 36.90
CA ASP A 540 -21.90 -22.86 36.07
C ASP A 540 -23.21 -23.00 35.26
N ASP A 541 -24.01 -21.94 35.21
CA ASP A 541 -25.30 -21.94 34.50
C ASP A 541 -25.15 -22.03 32.99
N GLU A 542 -24.16 -21.33 32.41
CA GLU A 542 -23.92 -21.33 30.98
C GLU A 542 -23.58 -22.74 30.47
N VAL A 543 -22.71 -23.45 31.19
CA VAL A 543 -22.33 -24.83 30.86
C VAL A 543 -23.53 -25.77 30.91
N ARG A 544 -24.36 -25.66 31.96
CA ARG A 544 -25.59 -26.46 32.12
C ARG A 544 -26.59 -26.20 31.00
N ASP A 545 -26.82 -24.94 30.66
CA ASP A 545 -27.77 -24.53 29.63
C ASP A 545 -27.33 -25.03 28.24
N ARG A 546 -26.04 -24.90 27.91
CA ARG A 546 -25.47 -25.47 26.68
C ARG A 546 -25.58 -26.99 26.66
N ALA A 547 -25.34 -27.67 27.78
CA ALA A 547 -25.46 -29.13 27.85
C ALA A 547 -26.91 -29.59 27.62
N ALA A 548 -27.88 -28.93 28.26
CA ALA A 548 -29.30 -29.22 28.11
C ALA A 548 -29.79 -28.99 26.67
N LEU A 549 -29.40 -27.86 26.06
CA LEU A 549 -29.74 -27.57 24.67
C LEU A 549 -29.17 -28.62 23.71
N ASN A 550 -27.88 -28.93 23.86
CA ASN A 550 -27.20 -29.86 22.96
C ASN A 550 -27.70 -31.30 23.10
N LEU A 551 -28.03 -31.76 24.32
CA LEU A 551 -28.67 -33.07 24.54
C LEU A 551 -30.03 -33.16 23.85
N ARG A 552 -30.82 -32.07 23.88
CA ARG A 552 -32.11 -32.00 23.18
C ARG A 552 -31.93 -32.03 21.67
N LEU A 553 -30.93 -31.32 21.13
CA LEU A 553 -30.61 -31.34 19.71
C LEU A 553 -30.12 -32.72 19.24
N MET A 554 -29.36 -33.44 20.07
CA MET A 554 -28.93 -34.82 19.75
C MET A 554 -30.08 -35.82 19.71
N GLY A 555 -31.17 -35.57 20.45
CA GLY A 555 -32.38 -36.40 20.44
C GLY A 555 -33.43 -35.97 19.41
N ALA A 556 -33.19 -34.87 18.69
CA ALA A 556 -34.08 -34.36 17.64
C ALA A 556 -33.66 -34.91 16.26
N ASP A 557 -34.57 -34.80 15.28
CA ASP A 557 -34.28 -35.21 13.90
C ASP A 557 -33.13 -34.38 13.30
N ASP A 558 -32.33 -35.00 12.44
CA ASP A 558 -31.16 -34.36 11.79
C ASP A 558 -31.54 -33.09 11.00
N ALA A 559 -32.77 -32.98 10.51
CA ALA A 559 -33.31 -31.80 9.83
C ALA A 559 -33.45 -30.58 10.77
N MET A 560 -33.72 -30.81 12.06
CA MET A 560 -33.76 -29.76 13.08
C MET A 560 -32.37 -29.52 13.66
N ALA A 561 -31.58 -30.57 13.92
CA ALA A 561 -30.28 -30.43 14.58
C ALA A 561 -29.18 -29.86 13.67
N GLY A 562 -29.24 -30.15 12.36
CA GLY A 562 -28.27 -29.71 11.36
C GLY A 562 -28.03 -28.20 11.34
N PRO A 563 -29.07 -27.36 11.16
CA PRO A 563 -28.93 -25.90 11.08
C PRO A 563 -28.30 -25.25 12.32
N PHE A 564 -28.57 -25.78 13.53
CA PHE A 564 -28.03 -25.20 14.77
C PHE A 564 -26.57 -25.56 15.04
N ILE A 565 -26.10 -26.70 14.52
CA ILE A 565 -24.79 -27.27 14.88
C ILE A 565 -23.79 -27.23 13.70
N LYS A 566 -24.26 -27.54 12.49
CA LYS A 566 -23.53 -27.50 11.21
C LYS A 566 -23.88 -26.23 10.43
N ASN A 567 -23.85 -25.06 11.08
CA ASN A 567 -24.22 -23.81 10.42
C ASN A 567 -23.23 -23.50 9.29
N ASP A 568 -23.53 -23.99 8.08
CA ASP A 568 -22.70 -23.91 6.87
C ASP A 568 -22.84 -22.57 6.13
N SER A 569 -23.65 -21.66 6.70
CA SER A 569 -23.99 -20.37 6.13
C SER A 569 -23.75 -19.24 7.14
N MET A 570 -23.05 -18.18 6.73
CA MET A 570 -22.77 -17.02 7.57
C MET A 570 -23.24 -15.74 6.86
N TYR A 571 -23.71 -14.75 7.62
CA TYR A 571 -23.99 -13.43 7.04
C TYR A 571 -22.69 -12.80 6.52
N SER A 572 -22.76 -12.10 5.39
CA SER A 572 -21.68 -11.22 4.93
C SER A 572 -21.43 -10.14 5.99
N LEU A 573 -20.36 -10.27 6.78
CA LEU A 573 -20.10 -9.36 7.90
C LEU A 573 -19.84 -7.92 7.44
N SER A 574 -19.22 -7.72 6.27
CA SER A 574 -18.97 -6.40 5.70
C SER A 574 -20.27 -5.71 5.27
N THR A 575 -21.15 -6.43 4.59
CA THR A 575 -22.48 -5.92 4.20
C THR A 575 -23.35 -5.68 5.43
N PHE A 576 -23.28 -6.59 6.40
CA PHE A 576 -24.02 -6.46 7.65
C PHE A 576 -23.56 -5.23 8.45
N GLU A 577 -22.25 -5.02 8.59
CA GLU A 577 -21.68 -3.82 9.23
C GLU A 577 -22.13 -2.55 8.50
N HIS A 578 -22.05 -2.52 7.18
CA HIS A 578 -22.47 -1.37 6.38
C HIS A 578 -23.96 -1.05 6.56
N GLN A 579 -24.84 -2.06 6.46
CA GLN A 579 -26.29 -1.88 6.64
C GLN A 579 -26.63 -1.45 8.07
N LEU A 580 -25.94 -1.97 9.08
CA LEU A 580 -26.10 -1.53 10.48
C LEU A 580 -25.64 -0.09 10.67
N VAL A 581 -24.51 0.30 10.08
CA VAL A 581 -24.03 1.69 10.12
C VAL A 581 -25.06 2.62 9.47
N MET A 582 -25.61 2.26 8.31
CA MET A 582 -26.68 3.02 7.66
C MET A 582 -27.94 3.13 8.53
N TYR A 583 -28.34 2.04 9.18
CA TYR A 583 -29.49 2.04 10.10
C TYR A 583 -29.25 2.96 11.31
N VAL A 584 -28.08 2.89 11.93
CA VAL A 584 -27.73 3.67 13.14
C VAL A 584 -27.47 5.15 12.84
N THR A 585 -26.94 5.46 11.65
CA THR A 585 -26.60 6.84 11.24
C THR A 585 -27.71 7.54 10.47
N SER A 586 -28.82 6.86 10.18
CA SER A 586 -29.99 7.49 9.57
C SER A 586 -30.55 8.60 10.48
N ASN A 587 -30.78 9.78 9.90
CA ASN A 587 -31.42 10.91 10.59
C ASN A 587 -32.96 10.85 10.53
N ASP A 588 -33.52 9.90 9.79
CA ASP A 588 -34.97 9.76 9.60
C ASP A 588 -35.60 8.93 10.71
N LYS A 589 -36.52 9.56 11.46
CA LYS A 589 -37.30 8.90 12.53
C LYS A 589 -38.17 7.74 12.02
N GLN A 590 -38.48 7.69 10.73
CA GLN A 590 -39.26 6.63 10.11
C GLN A 590 -38.44 5.34 9.94
N THR A 591 -37.12 5.43 9.75
CA THR A 591 -36.24 4.25 9.62
C THR A 591 -36.20 3.45 10.93
N PHE A 592 -36.27 4.12 12.09
CA PHE A 592 -36.36 3.48 13.41
C PHE A 592 -37.77 3.01 13.79
N ALA A 593 -38.79 3.29 12.97
CA ALA A 593 -40.14 2.79 13.22
C ALA A 593 -40.25 1.28 12.95
N ALA A 594 -39.38 0.74 12.07
CA ALA A 594 -39.23 -0.69 11.84
C ALA A 594 -37.91 -1.21 12.47
N ALA A 595 -37.96 -2.43 13.01
CA ALA A 595 -36.75 -3.12 13.47
C ALA A 595 -35.85 -3.45 12.27
N PHE A 596 -34.53 -3.46 12.49
CA PHE A 596 -33.56 -3.86 11.46
C PHE A 596 -33.87 -5.29 10.96
N ASP A 597 -34.11 -5.41 9.65
CA ASP A 597 -34.41 -6.69 9.03
C ASP A 597 -33.13 -7.47 8.74
N VAL A 598 -32.88 -8.53 9.51
CA VAL A 598 -31.69 -9.37 9.32
C VAL A 598 -31.80 -10.23 8.04
N SER A 599 -33.00 -10.41 7.49
CA SER A 599 -33.21 -11.18 6.27
C SER A 599 -32.76 -10.47 4.99
N SER A 600 -32.57 -9.15 5.02
CA SER A 600 -32.01 -8.37 3.90
C SER A 600 -30.49 -8.48 3.79
N VAL A 601 -29.82 -9.12 4.75
CA VAL A 601 -28.37 -9.31 4.74
C VAL A 601 -28.05 -10.55 3.90
N PRO A 602 -27.22 -10.44 2.85
CA PRO A 602 -26.80 -11.60 2.07
C PRO A 602 -26.14 -12.66 2.93
N VAL A 603 -26.58 -13.90 2.76
CA VAL A 603 -25.99 -15.07 3.40
C VAL A 603 -24.95 -15.65 2.46
N VAL A 604 -23.72 -15.74 2.94
CA VAL A 604 -22.55 -16.28 2.23
C VAL A 604 -22.30 -17.70 2.75
N SER A 605 -22.01 -18.65 1.86
CA SER A 605 -21.64 -19.99 2.31
C SER A 605 -20.28 -19.95 3.03
N GLN A 606 -20.08 -20.84 4.00
CA GLN A 606 -18.81 -20.93 4.73
C GLN A 606 -17.62 -21.19 3.78
N GLU A 607 -17.84 -21.93 2.70
CA GLU A 607 -16.84 -22.20 1.67
C GLU A 607 -16.44 -20.94 0.88
N GLN A 608 -17.41 -20.08 0.55
CA GLN A 608 -17.17 -18.82 -0.15
C GLN A 608 -16.40 -17.83 0.74
N ALA A 609 -16.76 -17.72 2.02
CA ALA A 609 -16.04 -16.89 2.99
C ALA A 609 -14.59 -17.37 3.23
N LEU A 610 -14.36 -18.68 3.28
CA LEU A 610 -13.02 -19.27 3.41
C LEU A 610 -12.15 -19.05 2.17
N ALA A 611 -12.77 -18.99 0.99
CA ALA A 611 -12.10 -18.72 -0.27
C ALA A 611 -11.68 -17.25 -0.41
N GLU A 612 -12.56 -16.31 -0.07
CA GLU A 612 -12.22 -14.88 0.03
C GLU A 612 -11.08 -14.65 1.03
N GLU A 613 -11.13 -15.35 2.17
CA GLU A 613 -10.06 -15.32 3.17
C GLU A 613 -8.74 -15.87 2.61
N ARG A 614 -8.78 -16.97 1.83
CA ARG A 614 -7.60 -17.54 1.17
C ARG A 614 -6.97 -16.56 0.19
N THR A 615 -7.76 -16.00 -0.72
CA THR A 615 -7.31 -15.08 -1.76
C THR A 615 -6.76 -13.79 -1.15
N LYS A 616 -7.45 -13.23 -0.14
CA LYS A 616 -6.97 -12.07 0.61
C LYS A 616 -5.63 -12.35 1.29
N LYS A 617 -5.48 -13.52 1.93
CA LYS A 617 -4.23 -13.88 2.62
C LYS A 617 -3.09 -14.24 1.66
N LEU A 618 -3.36 -14.68 0.44
CA LEU A 618 -2.35 -14.85 -0.62
C LEU A 618 -1.91 -13.50 -1.22
N THR A 619 -2.83 -12.53 -1.36
CA THR A 619 -2.57 -11.23 -2.01
C THR A 619 -2.10 -10.13 -1.06
N SER A 620 -2.50 -10.15 0.22
CA SER A 620 -2.12 -9.13 1.22
C SER A 620 -0.80 -9.42 1.95
N ALA A 621 -0.19 -10.59 1.75
CA ALA A 621 0.93 -11.09 2.54
C ALA A 621 2.31 -10.56 2.13
N THR A 622 2.43 -9.23 1.99
CA THR A 622 3.74 -8.61 2.22
C THR A 622 3.71 -7.86 3.55
N PRO A 623 4.35 -8.38 4.63
CA PRO A 623 4.52 -7.60 5.84
C PRO A 623 5.37 -6.37 5.51
N THR A 624 4.76 -5.19 5.57
CA THR A 624 5.45 -3.91 5.45
C THR A 624 5.54 -3.27 6.82
N LEU A 625 6.77 -3.09 7.30
CA LEU A 625 7.06 -2.07 8.29
C LEU A 625 6.83 -0.71 7.62
N LYS A 626 5.61 -0.17 7.69
CA LYS A 626 5.32 1.18 7.21
C LYS A 626 5.80 2.20 8.24
N ALA A 627 6.82 2.97 7.88
CA ALA A 627 7.08 4.27 8.51
C ALA A 627 5.94 5.24 8.14
N PRO A 628 5.53 6.16 9.04
CA PRO A 628 4.41 7.05 8.79
C PRO A 628 4.75 8.02 7.65
N SER A 629 4.08 7.88 6.51
CA SER A 629 4.09 8.88 5.43
C SER A 629 2.70 9.50 5.31
N THR A 630 2.63 10.80 5.61
CA THR A 630 1.48 11.66 5.36
C THR A 630 1.35 11.93 3.85
N GLY A 631 0.37 11.31 3.21
CA GLY A 631 -0.02 11.57 1.82
C GLY A 631 -1.13 10.61 1.39
N PRO A 632 -2.12 11.03 0.58
CA PRO A 632 -3.28 10.22 0.26
C PRO A 632 -2.88 9.04 -0.63
N THR A 633 -3.14 7.82 -0.15
CA THR A 633 -2.87 6.57 -0.86
C THR A 633 -3.93 6.31 -1.94
N LYS A 634 -3.50 6.17 -3.20
CA LYS A 634 -4.33 5.60 -4.28
C LYS A 634 -4.54 4.10 -4.02
N SER A 635 -5.78 3.64 -4.13
CA SER A 635 -6.21 2.25 -4.00
C SER A 635 -5.60 1.36 -5.08
N LYS A 636 -5.06 0.20 -4.69
CA LYS A 636 -4.72 -0.89 -5.60
C LYS A 636 -6.00 -1.67 -5.92
N ALA A 637 -6.37 -1.69 -7.20
CA ALA A 637 -7.38 -2.59 -7.76
C ALA A 637 -6.86 -4.04 -7.77
N ASN A 638 -7.76 -5.01 -7.93
CA ASN A 638 -7.56 -6.47 -8.08
C ASN A 638 -8.03 -7.36 -6.90
N GLY A 639 -8.51 -6.77 -5.80
CA GLY A 639 -9.26 -7.51 -4.76
C GLY A 639 -10.65 -6.92 -4.46
N ALA A 640 -11.07 -5.94 -5.26
CA ALA A 640 -12.27 -5.12 -5.04
C ALA A 640 -13.31 -5.28 -6.15
N ALA A 641 -13.21 -6.30 -7.00
CA ALA A 641 -14.16 -6.50 -8.09
C ALA A 641 -15.53 -6.93 -7.55
N GLU A 642 -15.60 -7.92 -6.65
CA GLU A 642 -16.89 -8.44 -6.14
C GLU A 642 -17.60 -7.49 -5.15
N ALA A 643 -16.84 -6.82 -4.26
CA ALA A 643 -17.42 -5.84 -3.34
C ALA A 643 -17.92 -4.58 -4.07
N ASN A 644 -17.27 -4.18 -5.17
CA ASN A 644 -17.73 -3.06 -5.98
C ASN A 644 -18.87 -3.45 -6.94
N THR A 645 -18.93 -4.66 -7.50
CA THR A 645 -20.03 -5.07 -8.37
C THR A 645 -21.32 -5.30 -7.60
N ALA A 646 -21.29 -5.92 -6.42
CA ALA A 646 -22.47 -6.07 -5.57
C ALA A 646 -22.98 -4.70 -5.06
N ALA A 647 -22.08 -3.81 -4.62
CA ALA A 647 -22.43 -2.46 -4.19
C ALA A 647 -22.93 -1.57 -5.34
N ALA A 648 -22.35 -1.69 -6.55
CA ALA A 648 -22.82 -1.00 -7.73
C ALA A 648 -24.18 -1.54 -8.21
N THR A 649 -24.36 -2.86 -8.22
CA THR A 649 -25.65 -3.49 -8.57
C THR A 649 -26.75 -3.07 -7.59
N GLN A 650 -26.44 -2.93 -6.30
CA GLN A 650 -27.38 -2.42 -5.32
C GLN A 650 -27.74 -0.94 -5.56
N LYS A 651 -26.75 -0.11 -5.91
CA LYS A 651 -26.98 1.29 -6.30
C LYS A 651 -27.86 1.41 -7.55
N TYR A 652 -27.59 0.60 -8.59
CA TYR A 652 -28.41 0.57 -9.80
C TYR A 652 -29.82 0.03 -9.51
N ALA A 653 -29.96 -0.98 -8.65
CA ALA A 653 -31.27 -1.47 -8.22
C ALA A 653 -32.08 -0.37 -7.52
N GLU A 654 -31.47 0.43 -6.63
CA GLU A 654 -32.13 1.57 -6.00
C GLU A 654 -32.56 2.65 -6.99
N GLN A 655 -31.76 2.94 -8.02
CA GLN A 655 -32.09 3.90 -9.08
C GLN A 655 -33.23 3.39 -9.97
N LEU A 656 -33.15 2.14 -10.42
CA LEU A 656 -34.17 1.52 -11.28
C LEU A 656 -35.51 1.36 -10.55
N MET A 657 -35.51 1.12 -9.23
CA MET A 657 -36.73 1.05 -8.41
C MET A 657 -37.48 2.38 -8.29
N GLN A 658 -36.87 3.52 -8.64
CA GLN A 658 -37.54 4.83 -8.66
C GLN A 658 -38.49 4.97 -9.85
N HIS A 659 -38.27 4.19 -10.92
CA HIS A 659 -39.10 4.19 -12.11
C HIS A 659 -40.26 3.17 -11.96
N PRO A 660 -41.54 3.61 -11.98
CA PRO A 660 -42.68 2.71 -11.79
C PRO A 660 -42.76 1.56 -12.80
N ASP A 661 -42.41 1.84 -14.06
CA ASP A 661 -42.53 0.88 -15.17
C ASP A 661 -41.48 -0.24 -15.06
N ILE A 662 -40.26 0.08 -14.62
CA ILE A 662 -39.18 -0.90 -14.42
C ILE A 662 -39.40 -1.72 -13.15
N LYS A 663 -40.09 -1.17 -12.15
CA LYS A 663 -40.38 -1.86 -10.88
C LYS A 663 -41.24 -3.12 -11.07
N GLU A 664 -42.05 -3.18 -12.12
CA GLU A 664 -42.87 -4.37 -12.45
C GLU A 664 -42.01 -5.58 -12.85
N TYR A 665 -40.77 -5.37 -13.30
CA TYR A 665 -39.85 -6.43 -13.72
C TYR A 665 -39.25 -7.24 -12.56
N GLY A 666 -39.44 -6.79 -11.31
CA GLY A 666 -38.98 -7.47 -10.11
C GLY A 666 -37.52 -7.17 -9.75
N ALA A 667 -36.85 -8.14 -9.12
CA ALA A 667 -35.49 -7.96 -8.62
C ALA A 667 -34.45 -7.98 -9.75
N LEU A 668 -33.56 -6.99 -9.74
CA LEU A 668 -32.40 -6.91 -10.64
C LEU A 668 -31.44 -8.09 -10.36
N LEU A 669 -31.13 -8.89 -11.38
CA LEU A 669 -30.28 -10.07 -11.24
C LEU A 669 -28.80 -9.73 -11.37
N LYS A 670 -28.45 -8.93 -12.39
CA LYS A 670 -27.07 -8.50 -12.65
C LYS A 670 -27.05 -7.19 -13.45
N SER A 671 -26.01 -6.37 -13.25
CA SER A 671 -25.66 -5.25 -14.13
C SER A 671 -24.27 -5.45 -14.72
N SER A 672 -24.07 -5.08 -15.98
CA SER A 672 -22.74 -5.06 -16.60
C SER A 672 -21.89 -3.90 -16.07
N GLY A 673 -20.60 -3.89 -16.39
CA GLY A 673 -19.79 -2.67 -16.28
C GLY A 673 -20.23 -1.61 -17.31
N PRO A 674 -19.90 -0.32 -17.12
CA PRO A 674 -20.09 0.70 -18.13
C PRO A 674 -19.26 0.41 -19.38
N VAL A 675 -19.91 0.44 -20.55
CA VAL A 675 -19.29 0.32 -21.87
C VAL A 675 -19.30 1.70 -22.53
N GLU A 676 -18.14 2.20 -22.94
CA GLU A 676 -18.04 3.48 -23.64
C GLU A 676 -18.44 3.26 -25.11
N LEU A 677 -19.46 3.97 -25.59
CA LEU A 677 -19.97 3.89 -26.99
C LEU A 677 -19.50 5.05 -27.87
N SER A 678 -18.69 5.95 -27.31
CA SER A 678 -18.12 7.11 -27.97
C SER A 678 -16.86 7.57 -27.24
N GLU A 679 -15.87 8.10 -27.96
CA GLU A 679 -14.63 8.61 -27.36
C GLU A 679 -14.85 9.86 -26.48
N SER A 680 -13.97 10.11 -25.51
CA SER A 680 -14.12 11.24 -24.58
C SER A 680 -14.03 12.64 -25.20
N GLU A 681 -13.62 12.74 -26.47
CA GLU A 681 -13.41 14.01 -27.20
C GLU A 681 -14.53 14.31 -28.22
N THR A 682 -15.59 13.49 -28.30
CA THR A 682 -16.73 13.70 -29.20
C THR A 682 -17.74 14.72 -28.66
N GLU A 683 -18.64 15.16 -29.54
CA GLU A 683 -19.72 16.14 -29.25
C GLU A 683 -20.70 15.61 -28.18
N TYR A 684 -20.94 14.29 -28.19
CA TYR A 684 -21.75 13.58 -27.19
C TYR A 684 -20.93 12.41 -26.66
N VAL A 685 -20.75 12.37 -25.33
CA VAL A 685 -20.11 11.24 -24.65
C VAL A 685 -21.19 10.33 -24.10
N VAL A 686 -21.27 9.11 -24.62
CA VAL A 686 -22.29 8.11 -24.32
C VAL A 686 -21.63 6.87 -23.71
N THR A 687 -22.11 6.46 -22.54
CA THR A 687 -21.73 5.19 -21.89
C THR A 687 -22.97 4.37 -21.59
N ALA A 688 -22.93 3.07 -21.86
CA ALA A 688 -24.07 2.16 -21.66
C ALA A 688 -23.82 1.14 -20.53
N VAL A 689 -24.88 0.80 -19.80
CA VAL A 689 -24.90 -0.26 -18.78
C VAL A 689 -26.08 -1.18 -19.07
N LYS A 690 -25.83 -2.50 -19.11
CA LYS A 690 -26.85 -3.53 -19.33
C LYS A 690 -27.35 -4.06 -18.00
N HIS A 691 -28.66 -4.07 -17.80
CA HIS A 691 -29.33 -4.56 -16.60
C HIS A 691 -30.18 -5.77 -16.93
N ILE A 692 -29.88 -6.92 -16.32
CA ILE A 692 -30.53 -8.19 -16.58
C ILE A 692 -31.59 -8.47 -15.52
N PHE A 693 -32.84 -8.64 -15.97
CA PHE A 693 -33.96 -9.13 -15.17
C PHE A 693 -34.34 -10.55 -15.60
N LYS A 694 -35.32 -11.13 -14.91
CA LYS A 694 -35.84 -12.47 -15.17
C LYS A 694 -36.35 -12.62 -16.61
N GLU A 695 -37.30 -11.77 -17.01
CA GLU A 695 -37.92 -11.81 -18.35
C GLU A 695 -37.51 -10.64 -19.26
N ASN A 696 -36.81 -9.63 -18.73
CA ASN A 696 -36.50 -8.39 -19.45
C ASN A 696 -35.01 -8.03 -19.39
N VAL A 697 -34.58 -7.18 -20.32
CA VAL A 697 -33.25 -6.57 -20.36
C VAL A 697 -33.45 -5.06 -20.48
N VAL A 698 -32.81 -4.28 -19.61
CA VAL A 698 -32.87 -2.81 -19.66
C VAL A 698 -31.46 -2.29 -19.94
N VAL A 699 -31.32 -1.46 -20.97
CA VAL A 699 -30.07 -0.77 -21.28
C VAL A 699 -30.18 0.68 -20.81
N GLN A 700 -29.29 1.07 -19.90
CA GLN A 700 -29.12 2.43 -19.43
C GLN A 700 -28.05 3.13 -20.27
N TYR A 701 -28.38 4.26 -20.88
CA TYR A 701 -27.45 5.13 -21.58
C TYR A 701 -27.23 6.41 -20.77
N ASP A 702 -26.02 6.60 -20.26
CA ASP A 702 -25.58 7.84 -19.66
C ASP A 702 -24.96 8.73 -20.75
N ILE A 703 -25.63 9.85 -21.05
CA ILE A 703 -25.30 10.74 -22.17
C ILE A 703 -24.88 12.10 -21.61
N LYS A 704 -23.73 12.61 -22.05
CA LYS A 704 -23.22 13.93 -21.71
C LYS A 704 -23.02 14.77 -22.96
N ASN A 705 -23.70 15.91 -23.02
CA ASN A 705 -23.48 16.92 -24.06
C ASN A 705 -22.19 17.71 -23.75
N THR A 706 -21.20 17.70 -24.65
CA THR A 706 -19.95 18.46 -24.48
C THR A 706 -19.97 19.81 -25.20
N LEU A 707 -20.99 20.09 -26.01
CA LEU A 707 -21.17 21.35 -26.72
C LEU A 707 -21.60 22.45 -25.74
N PRO A 708 -20.87 23.58 -25.66
CA PRO A 708 -21.12 24.63 -24.66
C PRO A 708 -22.34 25.50 -24.99
N ASP A 709 -22.70 25.61 -26.26
CA ASP A 709 -23.68 26.57 -26.77
C ASP A 709 -25.02 25.92 -27.15
N THR A 710 -25.21 24.62 -26.86
CA THR A 710 -26.43 23.88 -27.20
C THR A 710 -27.03 23.15 -25.99
N VAL A 711 -28.36 23.11 -25.95
CA VAL A 711 -29.15 22.29 -25.02
C VAL A 711 -29.90 21.26 -25.83
N LEU A 712 -29.92 20.02 -25.36
CA LEU A 712 -30.70 18.96 -25.99
C LEU A 712 -31.99 18.73 -25.20
N GLU A 713 -33.13 18.67 -25.87
CA GLU A 713 -34.43 18.31 -25.28
C GLU A 713 -34.95 17.00 -25.88
N ASN A 714 -35.75 16.27 -25.10
CA ASN A 714 -36.38 15.00 -25.49
C ASN A 714 -35.38 13.96 -26.03
N VAL A 715 -34.26 13.78 -25.32
CA VAL A 715 -33.20 12.88 -25.75
C VAL A 715 -33.62 11.43 -25.56
N THR A 716 -33.59 10.67 -26.66
CA THR A 716 -33.95 9.24 -26.73
C THR A 716 -32.86 8.46 -27.45
N VAL A 717 -32.75 7.18 -27.17
CA VAL A 717 -31.88 6.25 -27.91
C VAL A 717 -32.76 5.19 -28.53
N ILE A 718 -32.67 5.04 -29.85
CA ILE A 718 -33.24 3.89 -30.54
C ILE A 718 -32.13 2.85 -30.67
N ALA A 719 -32.26 1.78 -29.89
CA ALA A 719 -31.35 0.65 -29.92
C ALA A 719 -32.03 -0.50 -30.68
N THR A 720 -31.54 -0.80 -31.88
CA THR A 720 -32.14 -1.83 -32.75
C THR A 720 -31.28 -3.09 -32.69
N PRO A 721 -31.81 -4.24 -32.22
CA PRO A 721 -31.07 -5.49 -32.22
C PRO A 721 -30.89 -6.02 -33.66
N GLU A 722 -29.73 -6.60 -33.96
CA GLU A 722 -29.48 -7.24 -35.28
C GLU A 722 -30.40 -8.43 -35.54
N GLU A 723 -30.82 -9.14 -34.48
CA GLU A 723 -31.73 -10.29 -34.54
C GLU A 723 -33.06 -9.97 -33.84
N GLU A 724 -34.04 -9.48 -34.60
CA GLU A 724 -35.37 -9.06 -34.11
C GLU A 724 -36.21 -10.20 -33.51
N ASP A 725 -35.87 -11.46 -33.77
CA ASP A 725 -36.65 -12.64 -33.32
C ASP A 725 -36.41 -13.01 -31.84
N ILE A 726 -35.47 -12.35 -31.15
CA ILE A 726 -35.01 -12.75 -29.80
C ILE A 726 -35.42 -11.74 -28.71
N LEU A 727 -35.49 -10.45 -29.04
CA LEU A 727 -35.87 -9.37 -28.14
C LEU A 727 -37.00 -8.54 -28.76
N GLU A 728 -38.03 -8.23 -27.97
CA GLU A 728 -39.14 -7.34 -28.34
C GLU A 728 -39.00 -6.01 -27.60
N ASP A 729 -39.14 -4.89 -28.31
CA ASP A 729 -39.12 -3.54 -27.73
C ASP A 729 -40.33 -3.35 -26.78
N ASP A 730 -40.08 -2.92 -25.53
CA ASP A 730 -41.14 -2.64 -24.56
C ASP A 730 -41.41 -1.13 -24.46
N PHE A 731 -40.47 -0.36 -23.91
CA PHE A 731 -40.56 1.10 -23.83
C PHE A 731 -39.20 1.79 -23.71
N ILE A 732 -39.21 3.11 -23.96
CA ILE A 732 -38.05 4.00 -23.80
C ILE A 732 -38.41 5.11 -22.79
N ILE A 733 -37.54 5.34 -21.81
CA ILE A 733 -37.64 6.49 -20.89
C ILE A 733 -36.67 7.58 -21.38
N PRO A 734 -37.16 8.69 -21.97
CA PRO A 734 -36.34 9.78 -22.46
C PRO A 734 -35.73 10.62 -21.34
N ALA A 735 -34.58 11.24 -21.62
CA ALA A 735 -34.07 12.33 -20.78
C ALA A 735 -34.72 13.65 -21.25
N PRO A 736 -35.45 14.37 -20.37
CA PRO A 736 -36.24 15.53 -20.77
C PRO A 736 -35.37 16.69 -21.28
N LYS A 737 -34.20 16.89 -20.66
CA LYS A 737 -33.27 17.96 -20.98
C LYS A 737 -31.84 17.58 -20.60
N LEU A 738 -30.88 17.83 -21.48
CA LEU A 738 -29.43 17.72 -21.21
C LEU A 738 -28.77 19.09 -21.40
N SER A 739 -28.31 19.66 -20.29
CA SER A 739 -27.52 20.90 -20.28
C SER A 739 -26.04 20.63 -20.57
N PRO A 740 -25.28 21.63 -21.07
CA PRO A 740 -23.86 21.48 -21.34
C PRO A 740 -23.08 20.94 -20.14
N ASN A 741 -22.28 19.90 -20.38
CA ASN A 741 -21.44 19.21 -19.40
C ASN A 741 -22.18 18.52 -18.22
N GLU A 742 -23.51 18.43 -18.24
CA GLU A 742 -24.28 17.67 -17.27
C GLU A 742 -24.72 16.32 -17.88
N PRO A 743 -24.39 15.18 -17.26
CA PRO A 743 -24.85 13.88 -17.73
C PRO A 743 -26.33 13.67 -17.42
N GLY A 744 -27.06 13.07 -18.35
CA GLY A 744 -28.40 12.55 -18.08
C GLY A 744 -28.56 11.14 -18.62
N VAL A 745 -29.69 10.52 -18.25
CA VAL A 745 -29.88 9.08 -18.35
C VAL A 745 -31.10 8.75 -19.20
N VAL A 746 -30.94 7.83 -20.15
CA VAL A 746 -32.02 7.27 -20.97
C VAL A 746 -32.09 5.77 -20.71
N TYR A 747 -33.28 5.21 -20.57
CA TYR A 747 -33.48 3.77 -20.41
C TYR A 747 -34.22 3.20 -21.62
N VAL A 748 -33.72 2.10 -22.18
CA VAL A 748 -34.37 1.32 -23.23
C VAL A 748 -34.65 -0.08 -22.70
N ALA A 749 -35.91 -0.49 -22.66
CA ALA A 749 -36.34 -1.78 -22.11
C ALA A 749 -36.77 -2.74 -23.22
N PHE A 750 -36.29 -3.97 -23.12
CA PHE A 750 -36.59 -5.08 -24.03
C PHE A 750 -37.14 -6.27 -23.25
N LYS A 751 -38.08 -6.99 -23.87
CA LYS A 751 -38.63 -8.25 -23.38
C LYS A 751 -37.99 -9.43 -24.09
N LYS A 752 -37.64 -10.47 -23.33
CA LYS A 752 -37.06 -11.71 -23.87
C LYS A 752 -38.16 -12.61 -24.44
N LEU A 753 -38.10 -12.90 -25.74
CA LEU A 753 -39.10 -13.74 -26.42
C LEU A 753 -38.96 -15.23 -26.10
N GLY A 754 -37.76 -15.68 -25.69
CA GLY A 754 -37.47 -17.07 -25.32
C GLY A 754 -37.87 -17.47 -23.89
N GLY A 755 -38.49 -16.58 -23.11
CA GLY A 755 -38.91 -16.84 -21.73
C GLY A 755 -37.80 -16.67 -20.68
N GLU A 756 -38.09 -17.05 -19.42
CA GLU A 756 -37.24 -16.81 -18.24
C GLU A 756 -35.80 -17.37 -18.33
N HIS A 757 -35.62 -18.52 -18.97
CA HIS A 757 -34.31 -19.20 -19.07
C HIS A 757 -33.57 -18.87 -20.37
N SER A 758 -34.08 -17.95 -21.19
CA SER A 758 -33.41 -17.57 -22.43
C SER A 758 -32.24 -16.62 -22.17
N VAL A 759 -31.15 -16.85 -22.92
CA VAL A 759 -29.90 -16.09 -22.86
C VAL A 759 -29.69 -15.44 -24.23
N PRO A 760 -30.43 -14.36 -24.56
CA PRO A 760 -30.33 -13.74 -25.86
C PRO A 760 -28.95 -13.07 -26.02
N VAL A 761 -28.30 -13.34 -27.16
CA VAL A 761 -27.02 -12.77 -27.59
C VAL A 761 -27.27 -12.00 -28.89
N THR A 762 -26.98 -10.71 -28.92
CA THR A 762 -27.21 -9.86 -30.10
C THR A 762 -26.36 -8.59 -30.03
N SER A 763 -26.16 -7.92 -31.15
CA SER A 763 -25.57 -6.58 -31.23
C SER A 763 -26.69 -5.54 -31.42
N PHE A 764 -26.58 -4.40 -30.73
CA PHE A 764 -27.51 -3.28 -30.89
C PHE A 764 -26.85 -2.16 -31.68
N THR A 765 -27.49 -1.75 -32.78
CA THR A 765 -27.18 -0.48 -33.43
C THR A 765 -27.89 0.65 -32.70
N ASN A 766 -27.12 1.63 -32.23
CA ASN A 766 -27.59 2.68 -31.34
C ASN A 766 -27.64 4.03 -32.06
N ASN A 767 -28.83 4.63 -32.17
CA ASN A 767 -29.02 5.96 -32.74
C ASN A 767 -29.69 6.91 -31.74
N LEU A 768 -28.96 7.95 -31.35
CA LEU A 768 -29.39 8.98 -30.42
C LEU A 768 -30.27 10.00 -31.18
N LYS A 769 -31.48 10.26 -30.69
CA LYS A 769 -32.41 11.25 -31.26
C LYS A 769 -32.76 12.33 -30.26
N PHE A 770 -32.68 13.59 -30.67
CA PHE A 770 -32.93 14.73 -29.78
C PHE A 770 -33.34 15.97 -30.58
N THR A 771 -33.96 16.93 -29.89
CA THR A 771 -34.17 18.27 -30.43
C THR A 771 -33.07 19.20 -29.90
N SER A 772 -32.24 19.73 -30.80
CA SER A 772 -31.15 20.65 -30.47
C SER A 772 -31.66 22.10 -30.44
N LYS A 773 -31.35 22.82 -29.37
CA LYS A 773 -31.64 24.26 -29.19
C LYS A 773 -30.35 25.02 -28.89
N GLU A 774 -30.10 26.11 -29.59
CA GLU A 774 -28.96 26.99 -29.31
C GLU A 774 -29.23 27.83 -28.05
N ILE A 775 -28.17 28.15 -27.30
CA ILE A 775 -28.22 29.02 -26.13
C ILE A 775 -27.88 30.44 -26.56
N ASP A 776 -28.77 31.41 -26.34
CA ASP A 776 -28.47 32.81 -26.64
C ASP A 776 -27.35 33.31 -25.71
N PRO A 777 -26.18 33.73 -26.25
CA PRO A 777 -25.03 34.16 -25.46
C PRO A 777 -25.27 35.42 -24.62
N THR A 778 -26.38 36.13 -24.86
CA THR A 778 -26.73 37.38 -24.15
C THR A 778 -27.64 37.13 -22.95
N THR A 779 -28.54 36.15 -23.05
CA THR A 779 -29.55 35.84 -22.02
C THR A 779 -29.23 34.56 -21.24
N GLY A 780 -28.45 33.64 -21.82
CA GLY A 780 -28.14 32.33 -21.24
C GLY A 780 -29.34 31.36 -21.24
N GLU A 781 -30.41 31.71 -21.96
CA GLU A 781 -31.61 30.87 -22.11
C GLU A 781 -31.61 30.18 -23.49
N PRO A 782 -32.12 28.93 -23.58
CA PRO A 782 -32.25 28.23 -24.85
C PRO A 782 -33.32 28.90 -25.74
N GLU A 783 -33.05 28.99 -27.04
CA GLU A 783 -34.01 29.53 -28.01
C GLU A 783 -35.29 28.68 -28.11
N ASP A 784 -36.43 29.31 -28.40
CA ASP A 784 -37.73 28.63 -28.50
C ASP A 784 -37.81 27.72 -29.74
N GLU A 785 -37.07 28.02 -30.81
CA GLU A 785 -36.97 27.21 -32.02
C GLU A 785 -35.77 26.24 -31.91
N GLY A 786 -36.03 24.94 -32.07
CA GLY A 786 -35.01 23.89 -32.15
C GLY A 786 -35.23 23.01 -33.37
N TYR A 787 -34.20 22.27 -33.78
CA TYR A 787 -34.28 21.30 -34.88
C TYR A 787 -34.03 19.88 -34.37
N ASP A 788 -34.73 18.91 -34.94
CA ASP A 788 -34.54 17.49 -34.62
C ASP A 788 -33.29 16.98 -35.34
N ASP A 789 -32.43 16.27 -34.60
CA ASP A 789 -31.17 15.70 -35.09
C ASP A 789 -31.00 14.25 -34.62
N GLU A 790 -30.18 13.49 -35.35
CA GLU A 790 -29.88 12.09 -35.06
C GLU A 790 -28.37 11.84 -35.10
N TYR A 791 -27.84 11.13 -34.10
CA TYR A 791 -26.42 10.84 -33.95
C TYR A 791 -26.20 9.35 -33.67
N GLN A 792 -25.55 8.65 -34.60
CA GLN A 792 -25.22 7.24 -34.44
C GLN A 792 -23.97 7.07 -33.56
N VAL A 793 -24.08 6.21 -32.54
CA VAL A 793 -22.95 5.83 -31.65
C VAL A 793 -22.49 4.40 -31.96
N GLU A 794 -21.42 3.95 -31.32
CA GLU A 794 -20.92 2.59 -31.51
C GLU A 794 -21.95 1.53 -31.10
N ASP A 795 -21.86 0.36 -31.73
CA ASP A 795 -22.75 -0.76 -31.46
C ASP A 795 -22.51 -1.33 -30.06
N LEU A 796 -23.57 -1.81 -29.41
CA LEU A 796 -23.50 -2.41 -28.08
C LEU A 796 -23.75 -3.90 -28.15
N GLU A 797 -22.79 -4.71 -27.70
CA GLU A 797 -22.93 -6.17 -27.69
C GLU A 797 -23.58 -6.67 -26.39
N LEU A 798 -24.62 -7.49 -26.52
CA LEU A 798 -25.19 -8.31 -25.45
C LEU A 798 -24.62 -9.73 -25.58
N SER A 799 -23.77 -10.11 -24.63
CA SER A 799 -22.97 -11.34 -24.69
C SER A 799 -23.44 -12.36 -23.65
N GLY A 800 -23.08 -13.65 -23.83
CA GLY A 800 -23.36 -14.68 -22.83
C GLY A 800 -22.73 -14.39 -21.46
N SER A 801 -21.59 -13.70 -21.43
CA SER A 801 -20.91 -13.28 -20.20
C SER A 801 -21.77 -12.36 -19.32
N ASP A 802 -22.71 -11.61 -19.90
CA ASP A 802 -23.63 -10.74 -19.15
C ASP A 802 -24.58 -11.51 -18.25
N TYR A 803 -24.85 -12.79 -18.57
CA TYR A 803 -25.75 -13.67 -17.82
C TYR A 803 -25.04 -14.57 -16.81
N VAL A 804 -23.72 -14.46 -16.66
CA VAL A 804 -22.93 -15.31 -15.78
C VAL A 804 -22.36 -14.52 -14.61
N ILE A 805 -22.47 -15.07 -13.41
CA ILE A 805 -21.94 -14.52 -12.16
C ILE A 805 -20.70 -15.34 -11.78
N PRO A 806 -19.52 -14.71 -11.63
CA PRO A 806 -18.33 -15.40 -11.16
C PRO A 806 -18.60 -16.00 -9.78
N THR A 807 -18.33 -17.28 -9.61
CA THR A 807 -18.63 -18.02 -8.37
C THR A 807 -17.45 -18.91 -8.03
N PHE A 808 -17.12 -19.03 -6.73
CA PHE A 808 -16.06 -19.92 -6.30
C PHE A 808 -16.54 -21.38 -6.15
N ALA A 809 -15.65 -22.34 -6.44
CA ALA A 809 -15.81 -23.74 -6.05
C ALA A 809 -14.49 -24.33 -5.53
N GLY A 810 -14.58 -25.21 -4.52
CA GLY A 810 -13.41 -25.78 -3.85
C GLY A 810 -12.59 -26.78 -4.66
N SER A 811 -13.20 -27.43 -5.66
CA SER A 811 -12.53 -28.36 -6.58
C SER A 811 -13.08 -28.16 -7.99
N PHE A 812 -12.21 -27.79 -8.94
CA PHE A 812 -12.64 -27.62 -10.33
C PHE A 812 -13.02 -28.96 -10.95
N ASP A 813 -12.24 -30.02 -10.69
CA ASP A 813 -12.45 -31.31 -11.35
C ASP A 813 -13.83 -31.92 -11.03
N HIS A 814 -14.29 -31.80 -9.77
CA HIS A 814 -15.62 -32.24 -9.37
C HIS A 814 -16.74 -31.45 -10.06
N VAL A 815 -16.60 -30.12 -10.13
CA VAL A 815 -17.57 -29.26 -10.82
C VAL A 815 -17.56 -29.51 -12.32
N TRP A 816 -16.38 -29.65 -12.91
CA TRP A 816 -16.18 -29.94 -14.33
C TRP A 816 -16.86 -31.25 -14.76
N GLU A 817 -16.74 -32.30 -13.95
CA GLU A 817 -17.41 -33.59 -14.18
C GLU A 817 -18.93 -33.49 -13.97
N GLN A 818 -19.38 -32.84 -12.90
CA GLN A 818 -20.82 -32.70 -12.62
C GLN A 818 -21.55 -31.86 -13.65
N THR A 819 -20.99 -30.71 -14.03
CA THR A 819 -21.54 -29.84 -15.07
C THR A 819 -21.54 -30.56 -16.42
N GLY A 820 -20.48 -31.32 -16.74
CA GLY A 820 -20.42 -32.07 -17.99
C GLY A 820 -21.32 -33.32 -18.04
N ALA A 821 -21.63 -33.94 -16.91
CA ALA A 821 -22.53 -35.11 -16.86
C ALA A 821 -24.00 -34.71 -17.07
N ASN A 822 -24.37 -33.49 -16.68
CA ASN A 822 -25.74 -32.99 -16.68
C ASN A 822 -26.01 -31.91 -17.73
N GLY A 823 -25.00 -31.53 -18.53
CA GLY A 823 -25.02 -30.30 -19.32
C GLY A 823 -24.40 -30.42 -20.72
N GLU A 824 -24.32 -29.29 -21.42
CA GLU A 824 -23.75 -29.11 -22.75
C GLU A 824 -22.24 -28.82 -22.67
N GLU A 825 -21.48 -29.25 -23.68
CA GLU A 825 -20.05 -28.96 -23.82
C GLU A 825 -19.78 -28.38 -25.21
N GLU A 826 -19.16 -27.21 -25.24
CA GLU A 826 -18.70 -26.56 -26.47
C GLU A 826 -17.21 -26.21 -26.39
N SER A 827 -16.51 -26.28 -27.53
CA SER A 827 -15.08 -26.00 -27.57
C SER A 827 -14.61 -25.35 -28.86
N GLU A 828 -13.81 -24.31 -28.73
CA GLU A 828 -13.24 -23.57 -29.86
C GLU A 828 -11.74 -23.30 -29.65
N THR A 829 -11.02 -23.16 -30.75
CA THR A 829 -9.60 -22.82 -30.74
C THR A 829 -9.38 -21.47 -31.40
N LEU A 830 -8.93 -20.50 -30.61
CA LEU A 830 -8.73 -19.11 -31.01
C LEU A 830 -7.24 -18.75 -31.03
N GLN A 831 -6.85 -17.88 -31.95
CA GLN A 831 -5.51 -17.34 -32.05
C GLN A 831 -5.50 -15.87 -31.61
N LEU A 832 -4.97 -15.60 -30.42
CA LEU A 832 -4.84 -14.24 -29.88
C LEU A 832 -3.53 -13.62 -30.38
N SER A 833 -3.61 -12.93 -31.52
CA SER A 833 -2.45 -12.33 -32.22
C SER A 833 -1.96 -11.01 -31.59
N ASN A 834 -2.81 -10.29 -30.85
CA ASN A 834 -2.48 -8.97 -30.27
C ASN A 834 -1.86 -9.03 -28.86
N MET A 835 -1.78 -10.22 -28.25
CA MET A 835 -1.37 -10.41 -26.87
C MET A 835 0.12 -10.74 -26.74
N LYS A 836 0.84 -9.99 -25.89
CA LYS A 836 2.31 -10.08 -25.75
C LYS A 836 2.75 -11.12 -24.73
N SER A 837 1.89 -11.50 -23.80
CA SER A 837 2.19 -12.48 -22.75
C SER A 837 0.98 -13.33 -22.37
N ILE A 838 1.24 -14.52 -21.82
CA ILE A 838 0.20 -15.41 -21.26
C ILE A 838 -0.51 -14.72 -20.08
N VAL A 839 0.19 -13.87 -19.32
CA VAL A 839 -0.40 -13.13 -18.19
C VAL A 839 -1.49 -12.18 -18.71
N ASP A 840 -1.18 -11.38 -19.72
CA ASP A 840 -2.15 -10.47 -20.33
C ASP A 840 -3.37 -11.26 -20.85
N ALA A 841 -3.12 -12.41 -21.52
CA ALA A 841 -4.20 -13.24 -22.05
C ALA A 841 -5.06 -13.83 -20.94
N THR A 842 -4.46 -14.19 -19.81
CA THR A 842 -5.19 -14.71 -18.64
C THR A 842 -6.12 -13.64 -18.06
N GLU A 843 -5.63 -12.41 -17.89
CA GLU A 843 -6.45 -11.29 -17.39
C GLU A 843 -7.61 -10.94 -18.33
N GLN A 844 -7.34 -10.88 -19.64
CA GLN A 844 -8.37 -10.57 -20.63
C GLN A 844 -9.43 -11.67 -20.72
N LEU A 845 -9.03 -12.96 -20.72
CA LEU A 845 -9.96 -14.08 -20.79
C LEU A 845 -10.85 -14.19 -19.54
N ILE A 846 -10.31 -13.89 -18.35
CA ILE A 846 -11.11 -13.80 -17.12
C ILE A 846 -12.16 -12.70 -17.26
N SER A 847 -11.78 -11.53 -17.77
CA SER A 847 -12.69 -10.40 -17.96
C SER A 847 -13.77 -10.69 -19.01
N ALA A 848 -13.39 -11.28 -20.15
CA ALA A 848 -14.31 -11.57 -21.26
C ALA A 848 -15.34 -12.64 -20.88
N LEU A 849 -14.93 -13.69 -20.17
CA LEU A 849 -15.83 -14.78 -19.77
C LEU A 849 -16.65 -14.44 -18.51
N SER A 850 -16.27 -13.42 -17.73
CA SER A 850 -16.91 -13.06 -16.45
C SER A 850 -17.02 -14.24 -15.46
N LEU A 851 -16.01 -15.11 -15.44
CA LEU A 851 -15.94 -16.30 -14.57
C LEU A 851 -14.80 -16.17 -13.54
N GLN A 852 -14.96 -16.83 -12.40
CA GLN A 852 -13.97 -16.83 -11.32
C GLN A 852 -12.84 -17.82 -11.62
N PRO A 853 -11.56 -17.41 -11.59
CA PRO A 853 -10.45 -18.35 -11.65
C PRO A 853 -10.36 -19.22 -10.39
N LEU A 854 -10.24 -20.52 -10.58
CA LEU A 854 -10.09 -21.51 -9.51
C LEU A 854 -8.65 -22.01 -9.40
N GLU A 855 -8.32 -22.57 -8.24
CA GLU A 855 -7.04 -23.27 -7.96
C GLU A 855 -5.77 -22.41 -8.19
N GLY A 856 -5.88 -21.08 -8.14
CA GLY A 856 -4.75 -20.17 -8.37
C GLY A 856 -4.27 -20.14 -9.83
N THR A 857 -5.15 -20.51 -10.77
CA THR A 857 -4.83 -20.50 -12.20
C THR A 857 -4.87 -19.10 -12.83
N ASP A 858 -5.17 -18.06 -12.04
CA ASP A 858 -5.01 -16.65 -12.39
C ASP A 858 -3.54 -16.24 -12.57
N VAL A 859 -2.61 -16.92 -11.89
CA VAL A 859 -1.17 -16.66 -12.00
C VAL A 859 -0.53 -17.65 -12.98
N ALA A 860 -0.09 -17.14 -14.13
CA ALA A 860 0.69 -17.94 -15.08
C ALA A 860 2.06 -18.30 -14.49
N LEU A 861 2.25 -19.57 -14.12
CA LEU A 861 3.51 -20.08 -13.57
C LEU A 861 4.58 -20.32 -14.65
N ASN A 862 4.17 -20.46 -15.91
CA ASN A 862 5.02 -20.78 -17.03
C ASN A 862 4.72 -19.86 -18.23
N ASN A 863 5.77 -19.44 -18.93
CA ASN A 863 5.68 -18.46 -20.03
C ASN A 863 5.38 -19.11 -21.39
N SER A 864 5.38 -20.45 -21.49
CA SER A 864 5.13 -21.18 -22.75
C SER A 864 3.77 -21.84 -22.82
N THR A 865 3.26 -22.39 -21.71
CA THR A 865 1.95 -23.03 -21.62
C THR A 865 1.29 -22.71 -20.30
N HIS A 866 -0.03 -22.53 -20.33
CA HIS A 866 -0.83 -22.29 -19.13
C HIS A 866 -2.21 -22.91 -19.28
N THR A 867 -2.80 -23.32 -18.16
CA THR A 867 -4.17 -23.84 -18.11
C THR A 867 -4.95 -23.03 -17.09
N LEU A 868 -5.94 -22.30 -17.58
CA LEU A 868 -6.83 -21.46 -16.80
C LEU A 868 -8.13 -22.23 -16.56
N LYS A 869 -8.52 -22.35 -15.29
CA LYS A 869 -9.72 -23.04 -14.83
C LYS A 869 -10.69 -22.01 -14.28
N LEU A 870 -11.86 -21.90 -14.87
CA LEU A 870 -12.84 -20.85 -14.59
C LEU A 870 -14.17 -21.45 -14.17
N PHE A 871 -14.85 -20.82 -13.21
CA PHE A 871 -16.17 -21.25 -12.74
C PHE A 871 -17.10 -20.08 -12.43
N GLY A 872 -18.39 -20.30 -12.66
CA GLY A 872 -19.45 -19.35 -12.39
C GLY A 872 -20.82 -20.02 -12.42
N LYS A 873 -21.85 -19.22 -12.16
CA LYS A 873 -23.24 -19.63 -12.26
C LYS A 873 -24.00 -18.67 -13.15
N THR A 874 -24.99 -19.14 -13.88
CA THR A 874 -25.91 -18.26 -14.59
C THR A 874 -26.77 -17.47 -13.60
N VAL A 875 -27.41 -16.39 -14.06
CA VAL A 875 -28.37 -15.61 -13.28
C VAL A 875 -29.56 -16.45 -12.79
N SER A 876 -29.88 -17.57 -13.46
CA SER A 876 -30.88 -18.57 -13.06
C SER A 876 -30.34 -19.64 -12.10
N GLY A 877 -29.03 -19.67 -11.84
CA GLY A 877 -28.38 -20.54 -10.88
C GLY A 877 -27.75 -21.81 -11.45
N GLY A 878 -27.82 -22.04 -12.77
CA GLY A 878 -27.15 -23.14 -13.46
C GLY A 878 -25.63 -23.00 -13.43
N ARG A 879 -24.90 -24.12 -13.36
CA ARG A 879 -23.42 -24.09 -13.27
C ARG A 879 -22.77 -23.94 -14.64
N VAL A 880 -21.75 -23.09 -14.72
CA VAL A 880 -20.91 -22.87 -15.91
C VAL A 880 -19.43 -23.03 -15.53
N ALA A 881 -18.73 -23.94 -16.20
CA ALA A 881 -17.31 -24.18 -16.00
C ALA A 881 -16.55 -24.03 -17.33
N SER A 882 -15.40 -23.36 -17.32
CA SER A 882 -14.57 -23.19 -18.51
C SER A 882 -13.13 -23.64 -18.25
N LEU A 883 -12.57 -24.38 -19.20
CA LEU A 883 -11.20 -24.84 -19.21
C LEU A 883 -10.49 -24.22 -20.42
N VAL A 884 -9.54 -23.33 -20.16
CA VAL A 884 -8.77 -22.66 -21.20
C VAL A 884 -7.33 -23.13 -21.19
N LYS A 885 -6.90 -23.75 -22.30
CA LYS A 885 -5.51 -24.20 -22.51
C LYS A 885 -4.81 -23.24 -23.45
N MET A 886 -3.73 -22.63 -22.98
CA MET A 886 -2.97 -21.63 -23.72
C MET A 886 -1.57 -22.14 -24.05
N ALA A 887 -1.09 -21.83 -25.25
CA ALA A 887 0.28 -22.06 -25.69
C ALA A 887 0.82 -20.81 -26.38
N PHE A 888 1.96 -20.29 -25.91
CA PHE A 888 2.61 -19.12 -26.47
C PHE A 888 3.72 -19.50 -27.45
N SER A 889 3.72 -18.86 -28.62
CA SER A 889 4.74 -19.00 -29.65
C SER A 889 5.16 -17.63 -30.15
N THR A 890 6.47 -17.39 -30.25
CA THR A 890 7.05 -16.12 -30.70
C THR A 890 6.72 -15.77 -32.15
N LYS A 891 6.27 -16.74 -32.97
CA LYS A 891 5.91 -16.54 -34.38
C LYS A 891 4.42 -16.34 -34.60
N SER A 892 3.57 -16.95 -33.79
CA SER A 892 2.12 -17.01 -34.01
C SER A 892 1.29 -16.32 -32.93
N GLY A 893 1.91 -15.85 -31.84
CA GLY A 893 1.19 -15.31 -30.69
C GLY A 893 0.70 -16.44 -29.78
N ILE A 894 -0.43 -16.21 -29.10
CA ILE A 894 -1.00 -17.18 -28.15
C ILE A 894 -2.09 -17.98 -28.86
N THR A 895 -1.92 -19.31 -28.93
CA THR A 895 -2.98 -20.23 -29.34
C THR A 895 -3.72 -20.67 -28.09
N THR A 896 -5.04 -20.50 -28.08
CA THR A 896 -5.91 -20.83 -26.95
C THR A 896 -6.98 -21.82 -27.39
N LYS A 897 -7.17 -22.89 -26.62
CA LYS A 897 -8.34 -23.77 -26.74
C LYS A 897 -9.22 -23.53 -25.53
N ILE A 898 -10.42 -23.01 -25.77
CA ILE A 898 -11.43 -22.75 -24.75
C ILE A 898 -12.44 -23.90 -24.82
N THR A 899 -12.80 -24.47 -23.68
CA THR A 899 -13.84 -25.49 -23.58
C THR A 899 -14.77 -25.08 -22.45
N VAL A 900 -16.04 -24.84 -22.77
CA VAL A 900 -17.06 -24.40 -21.82
C VAL A 900 -18.07 -25.53 -21.63
N ARG A 901 -18.43 -25.79 -20.38
CA ARG A 901 -19.51 -26.69 -19.99
C ARG A 901 -20.55 -25.91 -19.22
N ALA A 902 -21.83 -26.11 -19.54
CA ALA A 902 -22.94 -25.46 -18.83
C ALA A 902 -24.10 -26.44 -18.61
N GLU A 903 -24.79 -26.35 -17.47
CA GLU A 903 -25.96 -27.19 -17.18
C GLU A 903 -27.22 -26.80 -17.98
N GLU A 904 -27.27 -25.55 -18.45
CA GLU A 904 -28.41 -24.99 -19.19
C GLU A 904 -28.10 -24.96 -20.69
N GLU A 905 -29.10 -25.31 -21.51
CA GLU A 905 -28.99 -25.41 -22.97
C GLU A 905 -28.70 -24.03 -23.61
N GLY A 906 -27.75 -23.97 -24.54
CA GLY A 906 -27.36 -22.76 -25.26
C GLY A 906 -26.39 -21.83 -24.50
N VAL A 907 -26.22 -22.01 -23.19
CA VAL A 907 -25.33 -21.17 -22.37
C VAL A 907 -23.86 -21.42 -22.70
N ALA A 908 -23.47 -22.68 -22.97
CA ALA A 908 -22.08 -23.02 -23.29
C ALA A 908 -21.61 -22.30 -24.57
N ALA A 909 -22.45 -22.31 -25.61
CA ALA A 909 -22.20 -21.59 -26.87
C ALA A 909 -22.19 -20.06 -26.67
N ALA A 910 -23.16 -19.50 -25.94
CA ALA A 910 -23.26 -18.06 -25.70
C ALA A 910 -22.05 -17.49 -24.92
N VAL A 911 -21.57 -18.23 -23.92
CA VAL A 911 -20.38 -17.83 -23.13
C VAL A 911 -19.11 -17.96 -23.96
N LEU A 912 -19.00 -18.98 -24.81
CA LEU A 912 -17.87 -19.14 -25.73
C LEU A 912 -17.81 -17.99 -26.76
N ALA A 913 -18.97 -17.59 -27.29
CA ALA A 913 -19.11 -16.47 -28.21
C ALA A 913 -18.73 -15.11 -27.60
N SER A 914 -18.59 -15.01 -26.27
CA SER A 914 -18.17 -13.76 -25.61
C SER A 914 -16.66 -13.47 -25.75
N VAL A 915 -15.90 -14.39 -26.34
CA VAL A 915 -14.44 -14.29 -26.52
C VAL A 915 -14.05 -14.13 -28.01
N THR A 916 -14.95 -14.50 -28.91
CA THR A 916 -14.83 -14.34 -30.37
C THR A 916 -15.29 -12.96 -30.78
#